data_AF-A0A1N7H8A4-F1
#
_entry.id   AF-A0A1N7H8A4-F1
#
_cell.length_a   1.000
_cell.length_b   1.000
_cell.length_c   1.000
_cell.angle_alpha   90.00
_cell.angle_beta   90.00
_cell.angle_gamma   90.00
#
_symmetry.space_group_name_H-M   'P 1'
#
loop_
_entity.id
_entity.type
_entity.pdbx_description
1 polymer ?
#
loop_
_entity_poly.entity_id
_entity_poly.type
_entity_poly.pdbx_seq_one_letter_code
_entity_poly.pdbx_strand_id
1 'polypeptide(L)'
;MEWTTDINLGGFGDGAEMRWETVKSWESFTDFFEDAVHIDAVTYCESPKLLLDLFNKQDEKLQTMDVLVGNREEYQSSVNDATVARQLERYYREEKLIVRLKNRKVVHSKLYRIVKPDDHVTLISGSANLSYNSWKNQTNSIVVFETTVDSQLDTRFQEWIDDHRESYANEIFMEDLAEELEQLDDEEEKERRIELWIDNRDTQLTEQGEVHSTVGKELRELGGEVDKVVGVTDDVDEADEVVTFHHEEIQPDDEREGEDDEETGSESGTSDGITAAKTPEYTVTLSTQGFESDGYVNQMETDLKRRGADVGSDAITTPVEGYTNYLETRYDVPKMWIADERGSVHLQHGERHRILTANHDPDPEVLDAALENIENYIQTVERWGETNNERAVMAHMYEAVLYGLWAPFINLYAQQFYGSVTLDNALQYLYIFGESDAGKDKFAEFVLRLISDDLVRGSADADDVGKNQIRALRNIDTVFPYVVSDISKQKIERIDTLRNFWEDSWHPSDEISYPAIIFTSNDSRPNDWFRNRTKMLHFDVAFPSNPEDEGFYGAQEDLNAILDVRNPIFSYVSQRILGDQLYIQADGTVDDVRRVFLEFYDEANREPPAYFPKEPANRQYNIGKRKWRQARERGDVTFERRDDHLIADFDLEPHELYSFRKTLPTKMRPEKSGRKIIIKNPDDFDDWLDTDRRNEDTENRKGFFNRLLRK
;
A
#
# COMPACT_ATOMS: atom_id res chain seq x y z
N MET A 1 17.90 59.24 5.09
CA MET A 1 19.02 59.03 6.01
C MET A 1 19.66 57.75 5.51
N GLU A 2 20.69 57.87 4.66
CA GLU A 2 21.44 56.73 4.16
C GLU A 2 22.33 56.23 5.30
N TRP A 3 22.15 54.97 5.68
CA TRP A 3 22.89 54.30 6.75
C TRP A 3 24.00 53.44 6.15
N THR A 4 24.81 53.98 5.23
CA THR A 4 25.97 53.24 4.72
C THR A 4 27.14 53.52 5.66
N THR A 5 27.55 52.51 6.44
CA THR A 5 28.73 52.58 7.31
C THR A 5 29.60 51.38 6.99
N ASP A 6 30.73 51.64 6.32
CA ASP A 6 31.69 50.60 5.92
C ASP A 6 32.63 50.30 7.10
N ILE A 7 32.59 49.07 7.59
CA ILE A 7 33.51 48.56 8.61
C ILE A 7 34.45 47.57 7.95
N ASN A 8 35.75 47.89 7.91
CA ASN A 8 36.78 47.00 7.41
C ASN A 8 37.16 45.98 8.50
N LEU A 9 36.84 44.70 8.26
CA LEU A 9 37.10 43.60 9.19
C LEU A 9 38.52 43.08 8.99
N GLY A 10 39.52 43.85 9.43
CA GLY A 10 40.97 43.59 9.22
C GLY A 10 41.56 42.34 9.88
N GLY A 11 40.77 41.32 10.21
CA GLY A 11 41.18 40.05 10.81
C GLY A 11 41.02 38.81 9.92
N PHE A 12 40.37 38.91 8.74
CA PHE A 12 39.96 37.75 7.93
C PHE A 12 40.81 37.46 6.68
N GLY A 13 41.93 38.15 6.46
CA GLY A 13 42.77 37.96 5.27
C GLY A 13 42.07 38.52 4.02
N ASP A 14 42.62 39.59 3.47
CA ASP A 14 41.99 40.51 2.52
C ASP A 14 40.81 41.30 3.12
N GLY A 15 40.84 42.63 2.96
CA GLY A 15 39.95 43.53 3.69
C GLY A 15 38.49 43.36 3.26
N ALA A 16 37.67 42.71 4.09
CA ALA A 16 36.23 42.64 3.88
C ALA A 16 35.57 43.94 4.36
N GLU A 17 34.74 44.54 3.51
CA GLU A 17 33.90 45.69 3.87
C GLU A 17 32.51 45.22 4.22
N MET A 18 32.01 45.63 5.38
CA MET A 18 30.66 45.29 5.86
C MET A 18 29.80 46.55 5.92
N ARG A 19 28.57 46.48 5.39
CA ARG A 19 27.56 47.55 5.49
C ARG A 19 26.17 46.98 5.80
N TRP A 20 25.36 47.76 6.52
CA TRP A 20 23.94 47.49 6.69
C TRP A 20 23.15 48.33 5.70
N GLU A 21 22.20 47.71 5.02
CA GLU A 21 21.40 48.41 4.01
C GLU A 21 19.92 48.12 4.18
N THR A 22 19.11 49.16 4.02
CA THR A 22 17.65 49.05 3.98
C THR A 22 17.20 49.06 2.53
N VAL A 23 16.74 47.91 2.05
CA VAL A 23 16.33 47.72 0.67
C VAL A 23 14.82 47.90 0.57
N LYS A 24 14.38 48.82 -0.30
CA LYS A 24 12.99 49.30 -0.34
C LYS A 24 12.21 48.85 -1.57
N SER A 25 12.89 48.31 -2.58
CA SER A 25 12.27 47.80 -3.79
C SER A 25 13.02 46.60 -4.33
N TRP A 26 12.31 45.78 -5.13
CA TRP A 26 12.89 44.69 -5.90
C TRP A 26 14.07 45.17 -6.76
N GLU A 27 13.92 46.30 -7.44
CA GLU A 27 14.97 46.87 -8.30
C GLU A 27 16.26 47.10 -7.50
N SER A 28 16.18 47.84 -6.37
CA SER A 28 17.34 48.09 -5.50
C SER A 28 17.98 46.83 -4.90
N PHE A 29 17.21 45.75 -4.76
CA PHE A 29 17.75 44.46 -4.32
C PHE A 29 18.50 43.76 -5.45
N THR A 30 17.91 43.73 -6.65
CA THR A 30 18.53 43.09 -7.81
C THR A 30 19.78 43.81 -8.32
N ASP A 31 20.02 45.07 -7.93
CA ASP A 31 21.24 45.81 -8.27
C ASP A 31 22.49 45.18 -7.63
N PHE A 32 22.37 44.48 -6.50
CA PHE A 32 23.49 43.74 -5.93
C PHE A 32 23.98 42.59 -6.82
N PHE A 33 23.10 42.09 -7.69
CA PHE A 33 23.35 40.98 -8.60
C PHE A 33 23.86 41.45 -9.96
N GLU A 34 23.99 42.76 -10.20
CA GLU A 34 24.55 43.29 -11.45
C GLU A 34 25.97 42.74 -11.67
N ASP A 35 26.23 42.31 -12.91
CA ASP A 35 27.47 41.67 -13.35
C ASP A 35 27.77 40.31 -12.67
N ALA A 36 26.82 39.69 -11.99
CA ALA A 36 27.03 38.37 -11.40
C ALA A 36 27.43 37.33 -12.46
N VAL A 37 28.48 36.57 -12.16
CA VAL A 37 28.98 35.42 -12.94
C VAL A 37 28.46 34.12 -12.35
N HIS A 38 28.43 34.03 -11.02
CA HIS A 38 27.91 32.88 -10.28
C HIS A 38 27.11 33.33 -9.05
N ILE A 39 26.00 32.65 -8.75
CA ILE A 39 25.16 32.94 -7.59
C ILE A 39 24.89 31.66 -6.81
N ASP A 40 25.26 31.67 -5.53
CA ASP A 40 24.82 30.71 -4.52
C ASP A 40 23.76 31.37 -3.64
N ALA A 41 22.61 30.72 -3.42
CA ALA A 41 21.56 31.29 -2.60
C ALA A 41 20.80 30.28 -1.74
N VAL A 42 20.36 30.73 -0.56
CA VAL A 42 19.32 30.11 0.25
C VAL A 42 18.27 31.17 0.43
N THR A 43 17.03 30.96 -0.02
CA THR A 43 16.00 31.99 0.10
C THR A 43 14.59 31.40 0.02
N TYR A 44 13.60 32.22 0.31
CA TYR A 44 12.27 31.99 -0.26
C TYR A 44 12.23 32.49 -1.70
N CYS A 45 11.61 31.69 -2.56
CA CYS A 45 11.42 32.02 -3.96
C CYS A 45 9.97 31.76 -4.34
N GLU A 46 9.33 32.73 -4.98
CA GLU A 46 7.91 32.64 -5.31
C GLU A 46 7.63 31.84 -6.57
N SER A 47 8.56 31.85 -7.54
CA SER A 47 8.42 31.10 -8.79
C SER A 47 9.80 30.92 -9.44
N PRO A 48 10.08 29.79 -10.11
CA PRO A 48 11.32 29.60 -10.85
C PRO A 48 11.52 30.62 -11.97
N LYS A 49 10.43 31.20 -12.50
CA LYS A 49 10.48 32.27 -13.50
C LYS A 49 11.28 33.48 -13.03
N LEU A 50 11.27 33.77 -11.72
CA LEU A 50 12.09 34.85 -11.15
C LEU A 50 13.59 34.61 -11.33
N LEU A 51 14.02 33.35 -11.26
CA LEU A 51 15.42 32.97 -11.47
C LEU A 51 15.81 33.16 -12.93
N LEU A 52 14.92 32.79 -13.87
CA LEU A 52 15.10 33.10 -15.29
C LEU A 52 15.14 34.60 -15.56
N ASP A 53 14.29 35.40 -14.90
CA ASP A 53 14.31 36.86 -15.01
C ASP A 53 15.67 37.43 -14.56
N LEU A 54 16.31 36.85 -13.54
CA LEU A 54 17.67 37.22 -13.13
C LEU A 54 18.69 36.89 -14.22
N PHE A 55 18.66 35.70 -14.82
CA PHE A 55 19.51 35.36 -15.97
C PHE A 55 19.34 36.35 -17.13
N ASN A 56 18.09 36.68 -17.46
CA ASN A 56 17.77 37.63 -18.53
C ASN A 56 18.29 39.05 -18.21
N LYS A 57 18.23 39.47 -16.94
CA LYS A 57 18.74 40.79 -16.50
C LYS A 57 20.27 40.89 -16.59
N GLN A 58 21.00 39.78 -16.47
CA GLN A 58 22.47 39.77 -16.54
C GLN A 58 23.05 39.70 -17.95
N ASP A 59 22.22 39.71 -19.00
CA ASP A 59 22.66 39.74 -20.42
C ASP A 59 23.76 38.71 -20.73
N GLU A 60 23.50 37.43 -20.40
CA GLU A 60 24.39 36.28 -20.58
C GLU A 60 25.67 36.25 -19.73
N LYS A 61 25.90 37.23 -18.84
CA LYS A 61 27.07 37.23 -17.93
C LYS A 61 26.98 36.18 -16.82
N LEU A 62 25.76 35.93 -16.34
CA LEU A 62 25.50 34.92 -15.33
C LEU A 62 25.63 33.53 -15.96
N GLN A 63 26.65 32.80 -15.54
CA GLN A 63 26.97 31.47 -16.05
C GLN A 63 26.20 30.41 -15.28
N THR A 64 26.20 30.50 -13.94
CA THR A 64 25.65 29.47 -13.07
C THR A 64 24.93 30.05 -11.86
N MET A 65 23.87 29.37 -11.41
CA MET A 65 23.11 29.70 -10.21
C MET A 65 22.69 28.41 -9.52
N ASP A 66 22.96 28.29 -8.22
CA ASP A 66 22.46 27.21 -7.37
C ASP A 66 21.65 27.83 -6.22
N VAL A 67 20.37 27.46 -6.08
CA VAL A 67 19.47 28.05 -5.09
C VAL A 67 18.69 27.00 -4.32
N LEU A 68 18.70 27.10 -2.99
CA LEU A 68 17.78 26.40 -2.10
C LEU A 68 16.53 27.24 -1.87
N VAL A 69 15.35 26.69 -2.23
CA VAL A 69 14.04 27.32 -2.06
C VAL A 69 13.37 26.81 -0.78
N GLY A 70 13.29 27.67 0.23
CA GLY A 70 12.91 27.29 1.59
C GLY A 70 11.43 27.36 1.97
N ASN A 71 10.50 27.71 1.07
CA ASN A 71 9.10 28.03 1.44
C ASN A 71 7.99 27.31 0.66
N ARG A 72 8.32 26.44 -0.30
CA ARG A 72 7.29 25.82 -1.14
C ARG A 72 7.46 24.33 -1.20
N GLU A 73 6.34 23.63 -1.09
CA GLU A 73 6.21 22.20 -1.30
C GLU A 73 5.83 21.94 -2.76
N GLU A 74 4.85 22.68 -3.29
CA GLU A 74 4.52 22.65 -4.73
C GLU A 74 5.20 23.81 -5.49
N TYR A 75 6.49 23.68 -5.83
CA TYR A 75 7.19 24.71 -6.62
C TYR A 75 6.81 24.67 -8.11
N GLN A 76 6.51 23.47 -8.62
CA GLN A 76 6.08 23.17 -9.99
C GLN A 76 4.79 23.89 -10.41
N SER A 77 3.79 24.00 -9.51
CA SER A 77 2.50 24.66 -9.80
C SER A 77 2.64 26.14 -10.21
N SER A 78 3.77 26.77 -9.89
CA SER A 78 4.08 28.13 -10.34
C SER A 78 4.58 28.23 -11.79
N VAL A 79 4.80 27.10 -12.45
CA VAL A 79 5.15 26.99 -13.88
C VAL A 79 3.88 26.65 -14.65
N ASN A 80 3.37 27.58 -15.44
CA ASN A 80 2.13 27.42 -16.22
C ASN A 80 2.33 27.71 -17.72
N ASP A 81 3.59 27.68 -18.18
CA ASP A 81 3.98 28.01 -19.56
C ASP A 81 5.06 27.02 -20.03
N ALA A 82 4.76 26.28 -21.10
CA ALA A 82 5.67 25.33 -21.76
C ALA A 82 7.00 25.97 -22.18
N THR A 83 7.00 27.28 -22.48
CA THR A 83 8.22 28.02 -22.81
C THR A 83 9.13 28.16 -21.59
N VAL A 84 8.54 28.40 -20.42
CA VAL A 84 9.26 28.55 -19.15
C VAL A 84 9.80 27.20 -18.70
N ALA A 85 8.98 26.14 -18.74
CA ALA A 85 9.42 24.78 -18.41
C ALA A 85 10.59 24.32 -19.28
N ARG A 86 10.51 24.48 -20.62
CA ARG A 86 11.62 24.18 -21.54
C ARG A 86 12.89 24.96 -21.22
N GLN A 87 12.76 26.23 -20.82
CA GLN A 87 13.93 27.04 -20.51
C GLN A 87 14.59 26.60 -19.19
N LEU A 88 13.78 26.23 -18.19
CA LEU A 88 14.26 25.69 -16.91
C LEU A 88 14.94 24.34 -17.08
N GLU A 89 14.31 23.39 -17.79
CA GLU A 89 14.90 22.08 -18.11
C GLU A 89 16.24 22.24 -18.83
N ARG A 90 16.28 23.08 -19.87
CA ARG A 90 17.52 23.32 -20.60
C ARG A 90 18.61 23.88 -19.70
N TYR A 91 18.26 24.81 -18.80
CA TYR A 91 19.24 25.42 -17.88
C TYR A 91 19.71 24.42 -16.82
N TYR A 92 18.85 23.51 -16.38
CA TYR A 92 19.22 22.40 -15.51
C TYR A 92 20.22 21.47 -16.22
N ARG A 93 19.88 20.97 -17.42
CA ARG A 93 20.74 20.05 -18.19
C ARG A 93 22.08 20.66 -18.61
N GLU A 94 22.10 21.98 -18.86
CA GLU A 94 23.34 22.73 -19.13
C GLU A 94 24.12 23.10 -17.86
N GLU A 95 23.69 22.63 -16.68
CA GLU A 95 24.26 22.94 -15.35
C GLU A 95 24.33 24.45 -15.06
N LYS A 96 23.48 25.25 -15.71
CA LYS A 96 23.38 26.70 -15.52
C LYS A 96 22.52 27.05 -14.32
N LEU A 97 21.44 26.33 -14.08
CA LEU A 97 20.54 26.60 -12.96
C LEU A 97 20.22 25.30 -12.23
N ILE A 98 20.64 25.22 -10.97
CA ILE A 98 20.24 24.17 -10.04
C ILE A 98 19.30 24.79 -9.02
N VAL A 99 18.09 24.25 -8.93
CA VAL A 99 17.09 24.65 -7.94
C VAL A 99 16.87 23.48 -7.01
N ARG A 100 17.25 23.65 -5.76
CA ARG A 100 17.08 22.67 -4.69
C ARG A 100 15.80 22.98 -3.93
N LEU A 101 14.93 22.01 -3.77
CA LEU A 101 13.71 22.16 -2.99
C LEU A 101 13.98 21.70 -1.56
N LYS A 102 13.36 22.41 -0.60
CA LYS A 102 13.47 22.03 0.80
C LYS A 102 12.92 20.62 1.02
N ASN A 103 13.48 19.91 1.98
CA ASN A 103 12.79 18.82 2.64
C ASN A 103 11.60 19.37 3.45
N ARG A 104 11.00 18.56 4.30
CA ARG A 104 9.82 18.98 5.07
C ARG A 104 10.08 20.22 5.95
N LYS A 105 11.32 20.46 6.38
CA LYS A 105 11.68 21.61 7.22
C LYS A 105 11.71 22.91 6.42
N VAL A 106 10.92 23.89 6.87
CA VAL A 106 10.91 25.23 6.31
C VAL A 106 12.26 25.94 6.55
N VAL A 107 12.97 26.30 5.47
CA VAL A 107 14.29 26.97 5.55
C VAL A 107 14.12 28.48 5.54
N HIS A 108 13.98 29.08 6.72
CA HIS A 108 13.73 30.51 6.85
C HIS A 108 14.98 31.41 6.62
N SER A 109 16.15 30.86 6.32
CA SER A 109 17.35 31.63 5.98
C SER A 109 17.25 32.38 4.65
N LYS A 110 17.92 33.54 4.55
CA LYS A 110 18.08 34.32 3.30
C LYS A 110 19.53 34.75 3.15
N LEU A 111 20.27 33.95 2.40
CA LEU A 111 21.71 34.04 2.18
C LEU A 111 21.95 34.12 0.68
N TYR A 112 22.83 35.03 0.26
CA TYR A 112 23.24 35.15 -1.15
C TYR A 112 24.75 35.36 -1.21
N ARG A 113 25.43 34.55 -1.98
CA ARG A 113 26.83 34.72 -2.34
C ARG A 113 26.89 34.95 -3.84
N ILE A 114 27.34 36.14 -4.22
CA ILE A 114 27.30 36.64 -5.60
C ILE A 114 28.74 36.87 -6.04
N VAL A 115 29.24 36.02 -6.93
CA VAL A 115 30.57 36.13 -7.51
C VAL A 115 30.49 37.00 -8.77
N LYS A 116 31.33 38.02 -8.84
CA LYS A 116 31.45 39.00 -9.92
C LYS A 116 32.79 38.82 -10.65
N PRO A 117 33.03 39.53 -11.77
CA PRO A 117 34.32 39.51 -12.45
C PRO A 117 35.46 39.97 -11.52
N ASP A 118 36.70 39.63 -11.89
CA ASP A 118 37.92 40.01 -11.17
C ASP A 118 37.97 39.52 -9.70
N ASP A 119 37.41 38.33 -9.46
CA ASP A 119 37.38 37.63 -8.16
C ASP A 119 36.69 38.41 -7.03
N HIS A 120 35.81 39.35 -7.35
CA HIS A 120 35.03 40.08 -6.36
C HIS A 120 33.79 39.30 -5.93
N VAL A 121 33.48 39.31 -4.62
CA VAL A 121 32.31 38.62 -4.07
C VAL A 121 31.49 39.56 -3.19
N THR A 122 30.19 39.59 -3.45
CA THR A 122 29.19 40.24 -2.61
C THR A 122 28.41 39.18 -1.85
N LEU A 123 28.50 39.18 -0.52
CA LEU A 123 27.75 38.28 0.38
C LEU A 123 26.61 39.05 1.05
N ILE A 124 25.41 38.49 1.08
CA ILE A 124 24.21 39.14 1.62
C ILE A 124 23.51 38.20 2.58
N SER A 125 23.19 38.71 3.78
CA SER A 125 22.34 38.02 4.75
C SER A 125 21.29 38.99 5.30
N GLY A 126 20.03 38.57 5.37
CA GLY A 126 18.97 39.45 5.89
C GLY A 126 17.55 38.92 5.73
N SER A 127 16.60 39.83 5.50
CA SER A 127 15.17 39.49 5.37
C SER A 127 14.66 39.44 3.93
N ALA A 128 15.50 39.77 2.94
CA ALA A 128 15.09 39.94 1.55
C ALA A 128 14.90 38.59 0.83
N ASN A 129 13.71 38.41 0.23
CA ASN A 129 13.32 37.23 -0.54
C ASN A 129 13.35 37.46 -2.05
N LEU A 130 13.48 36.37 -2.81
CA LEU A 130 13.18 36.32 -4.25
C LEU A 130 11.67 36.18 -4.48
N SER A 131 10.89 37.22 -4.16
CA SER A 131 9.44 37.24 -4.36
C SER A 131 8.95 38.65 -4.65
N TYR A 132 8.28 38.86 -5.79
CA TYR A 132 7.67 40.14 -6.16
C TYR A 132 6.66 40.63 -5.10
N ASN A 133 5.93 39.71 -4.47
CA ASN A 133 4.91 40.05 -3.49
C ASN A 133 5.47 40.53 -2.15
N SER A 134 6.63 40.04 -1.72
CA SER A 134 7.29 40.50 -0.49
C SER A 134 7.64 42.00 -0.53
N TRP A 135 7.94 42.55 -1.72
CA TRP A 135 8.36 43.94 -1.89
C TRP A 135 7.22 44.97 -1.96
N LYS A 136 5.95 44.55 -2.03
CA LYS A 136 4.82 45.50 -2.14
C LYS A 136 4.51 46.22 -0.82
N ASN A 137 4.71 45.54 0.31
CA ASN A 137 4.31 46.03 1.64
C ASN A 137 5.40 45.93 2.71
N GLN A 138 6.61 45.45 2.38
CA GLN A 138 7.69 45.21 3.34
C GLN A 138 8.92 46.06 2.99
N THR A 139 9.60 46.53 4.02
CA THR A 139 10.94 47.12 3.91
C THR A 139 11.93 46.10 4.46
N ASN A 140 12.91 45.71 3.64
CA ASN A 140 13.86 44.66 4.02
C ASN A 140 15.14 45.28 4.60
N SER A 141 15.76 44.56 5.54
CA SER A 141 17.06 44.91 6.08
C SER A 141 18.03 43.79 5.77
N ILE A 142 19.19 44.17 5.23
CA ILE A 142 20.25 43.24 4.87
C ILE A 142 21.58 43.73 5.42
N VAL A 143 22.49 42.78 5.60
CA VAL A 143 23.91 43.02 5.80
C VAL A 143 24.61 42.57 4.52
N VAL A 144 25.44 43.43 3.97
CA VAL A 144 26.24 43.17 2.77
C VAL A 144 27.71 43.16 3.16
N PHE A 145 28.41 42.13 2.71
CA PHE A 145 29.86 42.02 2.80
C PHE A 145 30.46 42.02 1.40
N GLU A 146 31.43 42.88 1.18
CA GLU A 146 32.20 42.94 -0.06
C GLU A 146 33.59 42.36 0.22
N THR A 147 33.97 41.32 -0.52
CA THR A 147 35.24 40.59 -0.33
C THR A 147 35.75 40.04 -1.66
N THR A 148 36.72 39.12 -1.62
CA THR A 148 37.23 38.40 -2.78
C THR A 148 36.99 36.91 -2.64
N VAL A 149 36.99 36.20 -3.77
CA VAL A 149 36.90 34.74 -3.82
C VAL A 149 38.01 34.13 -2.95
N ASP A 150 37.70 33.04 -2.25
CA ASP A 150 38.60 32.30 -1.36
C ASP A 150 39.10 33.09 -0.13
N SER A 151 38.55 34.27 0.15
CA SER A 151 38.77 34.91 1.44
C SER A 151 38.20 34.06 2.57
N GLN A 152 38.71 34.22 3.79
CA GLN A 152 38.19 33.43 4.91
C GLN A 152 36.68 33.65 5.14
N LEU A 153 36.19 34.86 4.87
CA LEU A 153 34.77 35.17 4.98
C LEU A 153 33.96 34.51 3.86
N ASP A 154 34.46 34.54 2.62
CA ASP A 154 33.83 33.88 1.48
C ASP A 154 33.71 32.36 1.71
N THR A 155 34.81 31.69 2.07
CA THR A 155 34.82 30.25 2.36
C THR A 155 33.83 29.88 3.46
N ARG A 156 33.78 30.65 4.56
CA ARG A 156 32.82 30.37 5.65
C ARG A 156 31.38 30.60 5.25
N PHE A 157 31.11 31.58 4.40
CA PHE A 157 29.76 31.86 3.91
C PHE A 157 29.31 30.78 2.93
N GLN A 158 30.22 30.31 2.07
CA GLN A 158 29.98 29.18 1.17
C GLN A 158 29.68 27.90 1.95
N GLU A 159 30.54 27.52 2.91
CA GLU A 159 30.30 26.38 3.80
C GLU A 159 28.92 26.46 4.49
N TRP A 160 28.49 27.67 4.88
CA TRP A 160 27.19 27.86 5.51
C TRP A 160 26.01 27.68 4.55
N ILE A 161 26.15 28.09 3.28
CA ILE A 161 25.14 27.81 2.25
C ILE A 161 25.10 26.31 1.95
N ASP A 162 26.27 25.68 1.80
CA ASP A 162 26.36 24.26 1.46
C ASP A 162 25.78 23.38 2.56
N ASP A 163 26.03 23.69 3.83
CA ASP A 163 25.39 23.04 4.99
C ASP A 163 23.86 23.09 4.92
N HIS A 164 23.28 24.22 4.50
CA HIS A 164 21.83 24.31 4.33
C HIS A 164 21.34 23.43 3.17
N ARG A 165 22.07 23.40 2.06
CA ARG A 165 21.71 22.59 0.88
C ARG A 165 21.78 21.11 1.19
N GLU A 166 22.84 20.66 1.87
CA GLU A 166 23.04 19.25 2.22
C GLU A 166 22.07 18.78 3.32
N SER A 167 21.78 19.64 4.31
CA SER A 167 20.92 19.27 5.44
C SER A 167 19.43 19.39 5.16
N TYR A 168 19.04 20.34 4.30
CA TYR A 168 17.64 20.73 4.13
C TYR A 168 17.10 20.58 2.71
N ALA A 169 17.86 20.06 1.74
CA ALA A 169 17.33 19.71 0.43
C ALA A 169 17.29 18.20 0.22
N ASN A 170 16.20 17.70 -0.35
CA ASN A 170 16.04 16.30 -0.73
C ASN A 170 15.66 16.11 -2.20
N GLU A 171 15.43 17.19 -2.94
CA GLU A 171 14.98 17.15 -4.33
C GLU A 171 15.64 18.27 -5.15
N ILE A 172 15.96 17.97 -6.41
CA ILE A 172 16.40 18.95 -7.40
C ILE A 172 15.29 19.14 -8.42
N PHE A 173 14.77 20.37 -8.49
CA PHE A 173 13.70 20.74 -9.39
C PHE A 173 14.18 20.69 -10.85
N MET A 174 13.40 20.04 -11.73
CA MET A 174 13.68 19.68 -13.14
C MET A 174 14.47 18.38 -13.35
N GLU A 175 15.00 17.75 -12.30
CA GLU A 175 15.74 16.50 -12.44
C GLU A 175 14.86 15.38 -13.02
N ASP A 176 13.68 15.20 -12.44
CA ASP A 176 12.65 14.25 -12.87
C ASP A 176 12.28 14.45 -14.36
N LEU A 177 11.90 15.67 -14.74
CA LEU A 177 11.50 15.97 -16.11
C LEU A 177 12.65 15.79 -17.09
N ALA A 178 13.87 16.19 -16.72
CA ALA A 178 15.03 16.05 -17.59
C ALA A 178 15.36 14.57 -17.85
N GLU A 179 15.35 13.73 -16.82
CA GLU A 179 15.56 12.28 -16.96
C GLU A 179 14.50 11.63 -17.84
N GLU A 180 13.23 12.01 -17.67
CA GLU A 180 12.14 11.50 -18.50
C GLU A 180 12.26 11.91 -19.97
N LEU A 181 12.64 13.16 -20.23
CA LEU A 181 12.82 13.67 -21.60
C LEU A 181 14.04 13.07 -22.30
N GLU A 182 15.10 12.70 -21.56
CA GLU A 182 16.26 12.00 -22.12
C GLU A 182 15.93 10.59 -22.61
N GLN A 183 14.94 9.94 -22.01
CA GLN A 183 14.49 8.59 -22.41
C GLN A 183 13.60 8.60 -23.66
N LEU A 184 13.10 9.77 -24.07
CA LEU A 184 12.23 9.92 -25.22
C LEU A 184 13.02 10.30 -26.47
N ASP A 185 12.82 9.54 -27.55
CA ASP A 185 13.47 9.82 -28.85
C ASP A 185 12.65 10.78 -29.72
N ASP A 186 11.35 10.89 -29.47
CA ASP A 186 10.42 11.66 -30.29
C ASP A 186 10.10 13.04 -29.71
N GLU A 187 10.20 14.08 -30.54
CA GLU A 187 9.99 15.47 -30.10
C GLU A 187 8.51 15.80 -29.81
N GLU A 188 7.55 15.11 -30.43
CA GLU A 188 6.12 15.27 -30.13
C GLU A 188 5.78 14.62 -28.78
N GLU A 189 6.39 13.48 -28.45
CA GLU A 189 6.30 12.84 -27.14
C GLU A 189 6.94 13.69 -26.04
N LYS A 190 8.11 14.29 -26.29
CA LYS A 190 8.75 15.23 -25.36
C LYS A 190 7.87 16.45 -25.10
N GLU A 191 7.30 17.04 -26.15
CA GLU A 191 6.42 18.20 -26.02
C GLU A 191 5.20 17.86 -25.16
N ARG A 192 4.58 16.71 -25.43
CA ARG A 192 3.47 16.22 -24.63
C ARG A 192 3.88 15.98 -23.18
N ARG A 193 5.06 15.39 -22.93
CA ARG A 193 5.56 15.15 -21.57
C ARG A 193 5.76 16.46 -20.80
N ILE A 194 6.26 17.52 -21.44
CA ILE A 194 6.40 18.85 -20.83
C ILE A 194 5.03 19.46 -20.47
N GLU A 195 4.04 19.33 -21.36
CA GLU A 195 2.66 19.77 -21.07
C GLU A 195 2.08 19.01 -19.87
N LEU A 196 2.26 17.69 -19.82
CA LEU A 196 1.81 16.87 -18.69
C LEU A 196 2.52 17.21 -17.38
N TRP A 197 3.83 17.46 -17.44
CA TRP A 197 4.59 17.90 -16.27
C TRP A 197 4.13 19.27 -15.80
N ILE A 198 3.82 20.23 -16.69
CA ILE A 198 3.24 21.53 -16.28
C ILE A 198 1.90 21.37 -15.57
N ASP A 199 1.10 20.42 -16.04
CA ASP A 199 -0.20 20.12 -15.46
C ASP A 199 -0.06 19.25 -14.19
N ASN A 200 1.16 18.85 -13.80
CA ASN A 200 1.44 17.92 -12.70
C ASN A 200 0.71 16.58 -12.84
N ARG A 201 0.66 16.06 -14.07
CA ARG A 201 -0.14 14.89 -14.45
C ARG A 201 0.70 13.71 -14.89
N ASP A 202 0.34 12.53 -14.40
CA ASP A 202 0.80 11.25 -14.94
C ASP A 202 -0.34 10.55 -15.69
N THR A 203 -0.39 10.75 -17.01
CA THR A 203 -1.50 10.18 -17.82
C THR A 203 -1.43 8.68 -18.06
N GLN A 204 -0.47 7.96 -17.47
CA GLN A 204 -0.54 6.50 -17.46
C GLN A 204 -1.68 6.00 -16.58
N LEU A 205 -2.06 6.80 -15.57
CA LEU A 205 -3.14 6.52 -14.65
C LEU A 205 -4.44 7.23 -15.07
N THR A 206 -5.56 6.80 -14.49
CA THR A 206 -6.80 7.58 -14.57
C THR A 206 -6.70 8.80 -13.64
N GLU A 207 -7.50 9.84 -13.86
CA GLU A 207 -7.56 11.01 -12.95
C GLU A 207 -7.70 10.61 -11.48
N GLN A 208 -8.56 9.61 -11.20
CA GLN A 208 -8.70 9.07 -9.86
C GLN A 208 -7.40 8.42 -9.36
N GLY A 209 -6.75 7.63 -10.21
CA GLY A 209 -5.50 6.94 -9.86
C GLY A 209 -4.35 7.89 -9.56
N GLU A 210 -4.18 8.94 -10.38
CA GLU A 210 -3.17 9.99 -10.16
C GLU A 210 -3.31 10.59 -8.76
N VAL A 211 -4.52 11.02 -8.39
CA VAL A 211 -4.80 11.63 -7.07
C VAL A 211 -4.48 10.69 -5.92
N HIS A 212 -4.93 9.43 -5.99
CA HIS A 212 -4.68 8.47 -4.92
C HIS A 212 -3.22 8.00 -4.84
N SER A 213 -2.50 7.95 -5.96
CA SER A 213 -1.06 7.68 -5.99
C SER A 213 -0.29 8.77 -5.26
N THR A 214 -0.59 10.04 -5.53
CA THR A 214 0.04 11.20 -4.87
C THR A 214 -0.14 11.16 -3.36
N VAL A 215 -1.37 10.94 -2.87
CA VAL A 215 -1.59 10.75 -1.42
C VAL A 215 -0.85 9.53 -0.89
N GLY A 216 -0.80 8.45 -1.67
CA GLY A 216 -0.05 7.25 -1.34
C GLY A 216 1.43 7.51 -1.11
N LYS A 217 2.06 8.32 -1.95
CA LYS A 217 3.46 8.74 -1.80
C LYS A 217 3.67 9.55 -0.52
N GLU A 218 2.84 10.56 -0.26
CA GLU A 218 2.97 11.36 0.97
C GLU A 218 2.80 10.52 2.25
N LEU A 219 1.85 9.59 2.25
CA LEU A 219 1.63 8.67 3.37
C LEU A 219 2.77 7.65 3.52
N ARG A 220 3.35 7.17 2.42
CA ARG A 220 4.53 6.29 2.43
C ARG A 220 5.72 6.99 3.09
N GLU A 221 6.00 8.22 2.72
CA GLU A 221 7.06 9.01 3.34
C GLU A 221 6.79 9.30 4.82
N LEU A 222 5.53 9.61 5.20
CA LEU A 222 5.15 9.74 6.60
C LEU A 222 5.41 8.44 7.38
N GLY A 223 5.06 7.28 6.79
CA GLY A 223 5.39 5.97 7.34
C GLY A 223 6.89 5.80 7.57
N GLY A 224 7.72 6.25 6.62
CA GLY A 224 9.19 6.25 6.75
C GLY A 224 9.71 7.12 7.91
N GLU A 225 9.05 8.23 8.23
CA GLU A 225 9.39 9.03 9.41
C GLU A 225 8.98 8.36 10.72
N VAL A 226 7.80 7.76 10.77
CA VAL A 226 7.35 6.96 11.93
C VAL A 226 8.35 5.84 12.18
N ASP A 227 8.74 5.13 11.12
CA ASP A 227 9.75 4.10 11.15
C ASP A 227 11.09 4.60 11.73
N LYS A 228 11.58 5.78 11.29
CA LYS A 228 12.82 6.38 11.81
C LYS A 228 12.75 6.62 13.31
N VAL A 229 11.63 7.11 13.84
CA VAL A 229 11.52 7.38 15.28
C VAL A 229 11.38 6.09 16.11
N VAL A 230 10.63 5.11 15.61
CA VAL A 230 10.43 3.83 16.30
C VAL A 230 11.73 3.01 16.35
N GLY A 231 12.56 3.08 15.31
CA GLY A 231 13.81 2.33 15.20
C GLY A 231 14.99 2.83 16.06
N VAL A 232 14.88 4.01 16.70
CA VAL A 232 15.98 4.65 17.46
C VAL A 232 15.91 4.39 18.97
N THR A 233 15.09 3.45 19.43
CA THR A 233 14.92 3.19 20.87
C THR A 233 16.07 2.46 21.58
N ASP A 234 17.20 2.21 20.91
CA ASP A 234 18.42 1.66 21.56
C ASP A 234 19.57 2.67 21.78
N ASP A 235 19.51 3.90 21.26
CA ASP A 235 20.54 4.93 21.53
C ASP A 235 19.94 6.34 21.67
N VAL A 236 19.86 6.81 22.91
CA VAL A 236 19.17 8.06 23.31
C VAL A 236 19.95 9.32 22.88
N ASP A 237 21.20 9.16 22.41
CA ASP A 237 22.13 10.27 22.15
C ASP A 237 22.23 10.71 20.67
N GLU A 238 21.48 10.10 19.72
CA GLU A 238 21.55 10.42 18.27
C GLU A 238 20.32 11.14 17.67
N ALA A 239 19.30 11.49 18.46
CA ALA A 239 18.09 12.16 17.94
C ALA A 239 18.25 13.69 17.87
N ASP A 240 18.46 14.24 16.66
CA ASP A 240 18.58 15.70 16.42
C ASP A 240 17.23 16.46 16.38
N GLU A 241 16.08 15.78 16.46
CA GLU A 241 14.78 16.45 16.58
C GLU A 241 13.71 15.53 17.20
N VAL A 242 13.01 16.03 18.23
CA VAL A 242 11.92 15.30 18.90
C VAL A 242 10.61 15.65 18.20
N VAL A 243 10.18 14.84 17.24
CA VAL A 243 8.75 14.74 16.92
C VAL A 243 8.13 13.93 18.05
N THR A 244 7.31 14.56 18.89
CA THR A 244 6.59 13.85 19.96
C THR A 244 5.53 12.95 19.34
N PHE A 245 5.91 11.71 19.02
CA PHE A 245 4.95 10.64 18.78
C PHE A 245 4.43 10.19 20.14
N HIS A 246 3.13 10.36 20.38
CA HIS A 246 2.49 9.74 21.53
C HIS A 246 2.33 8.25 21.20
N HIS A 247 3.20 7.43 21.78
CA HIS A 247 3.00 5.98 21.78
C HIS A 247 1.65 5.70 22.42
N GLU A 248 0.77 5.04 21.68
CA GLU A 248 -0.52 4.61 22.22
C GLU A 248 -0.26 3.35 23.03
N GLU A 249 -0.46 3.38 24.35
CA GLU A 249 -0.53 2.15 25.12
C GLU A 249 -1.68 1.32 24.55
N ILE A 250 -1.35 0.15 24.01
CA ILE A 250 -2.33 -0.73 23.39
C ILE A 250 -3.04 -1.50 24.50
N GLN A 251 -4.05 -0.87 25.10
CA GLN A 251 -4.95 -1.53 26.04
C GLN A 251 -6.13 -2.15 25.26
N PRO A 252 -6.65 -3.32 25.68
CA PRO A 252 -7.90 -3.83 25.15
C PRO A 252 -9.02 -2.82 25.44
N ASP A 253 -9.77 -2.41 24.41
CA ASP A 253 -10.86 -1.42 24.50
C ASP A 253 -11.96 -1.92 25.47
N ASP A 254 -11.87 -1.56 26.75
CA ASP A 254 -13.02 -1.51 27.65
C ASP A 254 -13.70 -0.15 27.42
N GLU A 255 -14.84 -0.16 26.71
CA GLU A 255 -15.70 1.01 26.59
C GLU A 255 -16.20 1.48 27.98
N ARG A 256 -15.45 2.39 28.62
CA ARG A 256 -15.94 3.31 29.64
C ARG A 256 -15.25 4.66 29.51
N GLU A 257 -15.98 5.60 28.92
CA GLU A 257 -15.73 7.03 29.07
C GLU A 257 -15.72 7.40 30.57
N GLY A 258 -14.63 7.98 31.07
CA GLY A 258 -14.64 8.65 32.36
C GLY A 258 -13.30 8.86 33.06
N GLU A 259 -12.87 10.12 33.02
CA GLU A 259 -12.02 10.85 33.97
C GLU A 259 -10.49 10.75 33.86
N ASP A 260 -9.90 11.96 33.91
CA ASP A 260 -8.48 12.31 33.90
C ASP A 260 -7.63 11.37 34.76
N ASP A 261 -6.54 10.83 34.21
CA ASP A 261 -5.47 10.26 35.03
C ASP A 261 -4.08 10.75 34.62
N GLU A 262 -3.34 11.12 35.65
CA GLU A 262 -2.05 11.81 35.64
C GLU A 262 -0.93 10.96 35.03
N GLU A 263 -0.04 11.62 34.29
CA GLU A 263 1.24 11.10 33.80
C GLU A 263 2.02 10.38 34.91
N THR A 264 2.12 9.06 34.79
CA THR A 264 3.19 8.29 35.43
C THR A 264 3.94 7.52 34.36
N GLY A 265 5.15 8.00 34.04
CA GLY A 265 6.10 7.33 33.15
C GLY A 265 6.42 5.94 33.68
N SER A 266 5.92 4.94 32.97
CA SER A 266 6.21 3.53 33.14
C SER A 266 6.63 3.00 31.77
N GLU A 267 7.95 2.92 31.57
CA GLU A 267 8.56 2.16 30.47
C GLU A 267 8.24 0.68 30.67
N SER A 268 7.14 0.20 30.09
CA SER A 268 6.91 -1.22 29.90
C SER A 268 5.92 -1.50 28.76
N GLY A 269 6.40 -2.11 27.68
CA GLY A 269 5.62 -3.12 26.96
C GLY A 269 5.30 -2.88 25.48
N THR A 270 6.30 -2.87 24.59
CA THR A 270 6.11 -3.32 23.19
C THR A 270 6.61 -4.75 23.04
N SER A 271 5.91 -5.73 23.64
CA SER A 271 6.29 -7.16 23.58
C SER A 271 5.67 -7.94 22.41
N ASP A 272 4.72 -7.34 21.68
CA ASP A 272 3.82 -8.11 20.81
C ASP A 272 4.06 -7.89 19.31
N GLY A 273 5.19 -7.30 18.91
CA GLY A 273 5.57 -7.15 17.49
C GLY A 273 4.72 -6.18 16.66
N ILE A 274 3.79 -5.43 17.27
CA ILE A 274 3.00 -4.36 16.62
C ILE A 274 3.40 -3.02 17.22
N THR A 275 3.70 -2.04 16.37
CA THR A 275 3.91 -0.66 16.81
C THR A 275 2.69 0.19 16.53
N ALA A 276 2.13 0.79 17.57
CA ALA A 276 1.03 1.75 17.49
C ALA A 276 1.53 3.18 17.70
N ALA A 277 1.04 4.10 16.87
CA ALA A 277 1.25 5.52 17.02
C ALA A 277 -0.05 6.27 16.72
N LYS A 278 -0.31 7.35 17.47
CA LYS A 278 -1.25 8.38 16.99
C LYS A 278 -0.56 9.18 15.90
N THR A 279 -1.23 9.31 14.76
CA THR A 279 -0.71 10.17 13.69
C THR A 279 -0.67 11.61 14.24
N PRO A 280 0.48 12.32 14.14
CA PRO A 280 0.51 13.75 14.47
C PRO A 280 -0.52 14.52 13.63
N GLU A 281 -0.86 15.75 14.00
CA GLU A 281 -1.67 16.66 13.16
C GLU A 281 -0.94 16.91 11.83
N TYR A 282 -1.13 16.00 10.88
CA TYR A 282 -0.46 15.97 9.59
C TYR A 282 -1.51 16.18 8.49
N THR A 283 -1.14 17.00 7.52
CA THR A 283 -1.99 17.30 6.36
C THR A 283 -1.33 16.78 5.10
N VAL A 284 -2.15 16.21 4.24
CA VAL A 284 -1.81 15.78 2.89
C VAL A 284 -2.24 16.87 1.92
N THR A 285 -1.38 17.25 0.98
CA THR A 285 -1.69 18.27 -0.02
C THR A 285 -1.80 17.64 -1.41
N LEU A 286 -2.92 17.91 -2.07
CA LEU A 286 -3.29 17.36 -3.36
C LEU A 286 -3.38 18.48 -4.38
N SER A 287 -2.44 18.54 -5.32
CA SER A 287 -2.58 19.45 -6.46
C SER A 287 -3.83 19.09 -7.29
N THR A 288 -4.66 20.08 -7.59
CA THR A 288 -5.84 19.97 -8.47
C THR A 288 -5.62 20.63 -9.84
N GLN A 289 -4.40 21.14 -10.08
CA GLN A 289 -4.00 21.70 -11.36
C GLN A 289 -4.08 20.63 -12.47
N GLY A 290 -4.53 21.02 -13.66
CA GLY A 290 -4.64 20.10 -14.82
C GLY A 290 -5.86 19.17 -14.83
N PHE A 291 -6.64 19.10 -13.74
CA PHE A 291 -7.85 18.27 -13.64
C PHE A 291 -9.12 19.00 -14.14
N GLU A 292 -10.09 18.23 -14.64
CA GLU A 292 -11.35 18.79 -15.16
C GLU A 292 -12.22 19.34 -14.03
N SER A 293 -12.69 20.60 -14.17
CA SER A 293 -13.49 21.29 -13.16
C SER A 293 -14.88 20.66 -12.86
N ASP A 294 -15.36 19.75 -13.71
CA ASP A 294 -16.59 18.98 -13.53
C ASP A 294 -16.35 17.46 -13.40
N GLY A 295 -15.09 17.06 -13.15
CA GLY A 295 -14.62 15.68 -13.05
C GLY A 295 -14.69 15.05 -11.65
N TYR A 296 -13.84 14.04 -11.44
CA TYR A 296 -13.75 13.28 -10.18
C TYR A 296 -13.24 14.16 -9.03
N VAL A 297 -12.25 15.02 -9.30
CA VAL A 297 -11.64 15.91 -8.29
C VAL A 297 -12.69 16.79 -7.61
N ASN A 298 -13.64 17.38 -8.33
CA ASN A 298 -14.69 18.23 -7.74
C ASN A 298 -15.63 17.45 -6.77
N GLN A 299 -15.91 16.18 -7.06
CA GLN A 299 -16.66 15.33 -6.11
C GLN A 299 -15.83 15.06 -4.85
N MET A 300 -14.53 14.79 -5.03
CA MET A 300 -13.60 14.59 -3.92
C MET A 300 -13.45 15.85 -3.06
N GLU A 301 -13.31 17.03 -3.66
CA GLU A 301 -13.29 18.33 -2.97
C GLU A 301 -14.49 18.50 -2.06
N THR A 302 -15.69 18.21 -2.59
CA THR A 302 -16.94 18.34 -1.83
C THR A 302 -16.96 17.40 -0.62
N ASP A 303 -16.47 16.17 -0.79
CA ASP A 303 -16.44 15.16 0.27
C ASP A 303 -15.35 15.43 1.31
N LEU A 304 -14.15 15.82 0.88
CA LEU A 304 -13.03 16.14 1.77
C LEU A 304 -13.25 17.45 2.54
N LYS A 305 -13.89 18.45 1.92
CA LYS A 305 -14.25 19.71 2.60
C LYS A 305 -15.20 19.47 3.79
N ARG A 306 -16.07 18.46 3.71
CA ARG A 306 -16.92 18.03 4.84
C ARG A 306 -16.13 17.35 5.97
N ARG A 307 -14.89 16.93 5.68
CA ARG A 307 -13.98 16.20 6.57
C ARG A 307 -12.77 17.05 6.98
N GLY A 308 -12.90 18.37 6.91
CA GLY A 308 -11.89 19.31 7.41
C GLY A 308 -10.82 19.74 6.40
N ALA A 309 -10.93 19.37 5.12
CA ALA A 309 -10.00 19.84 4.11
C ALA A 309 -10.18 21.32 3.75
N ASP A 310 -9.07 22.02 3.55
CA ASP A 310 -9.02 23.33 2.91
C ASP A 310 -8.89 23.17 1.40
N VAL A 311 -9.79 23.81 0.65
CA VAL A 311 -9.87 23.66 -0.82
C VAL A 311 -9.52 25.01 -1.45
N GLY A 312 -8.32 25.08 -2.03
CA GLY A 312 -7.79 26.20 -2.78
C GLY A 312 -8.27 26.21 -4.24
N SER A 313 -7.68 27.09 -5.06
CA SER A 313 -7.96 27.12 -6.51
C SER A 313 -7.35 25.95 -7.27
N ASP A 314 -6.17 25.51 -6.83
CA ASP A 314 -5.33 24.55 -7.54
C ASP A 314 -4.77 23.47 -6.61
N ALA A 315 -5.26 23.38 -5.36
CA ALA A 315 -4.88 22.34 -4.41
C ALA A 315 -5.95 22.08 -3.33
N ILE A 316 -6.00 20.86 -2.81
CA ILE A 316 -6.79 20.43 -1.64
C ILE A 316 -5.82 20.01 -0.55
N THR A 317 -5.85 20.67 0.60
CA THR A 317 -5.07 20.25 1.76
C THR A 317 -6.01 19.60 2.78
N THR A 318 -5.84 18.31 3.05
CA THR A 318 -6.72 17.54 3.95
C THR A 318 -5.92 16.95 5.11
N PRO A 319 -6.47 16.91 6.34
CA PRO A 319 -5.92 16.06 7.38
C PRO A 319 -5.87 14.60 6.92
N VAL A 320 -4.87 13.83 7.37
CA VAL A 320 -4.73 12.38 7.09
C VAL A 320 -6.01 11.62 7.46
N GLU A 321 -6.59 11.95 8.61
CA GLU A 321 -7.86 11.40 9.07
C GLU A 321 -8.99 11.68 8.07
N GLY A 322 -9.07 12.91 7.54
CA GLY A 322 -10.09 13.31 6.58
C GLY A 322 -10.03 12.50 5.27
N TYR A 323 -8.82 12.19 4.80
CA TYR A 323 -8.62 11.36 3.62
C TYR A 323 -8.89 9.87 3.87
N THR A 324 -8.41 9.31 4.98
CA THR A 324 -8.66 7.90 5.30
C THR A 324 -10.13 7.62 5.58
N ASN A 325 -10.83 8.54 6.26
CA ASN A 325 -12.29 8.51 6.40
C ASN A 325 -13.01 8.62 5.06
N TYR A 326 -12.45 9.35 4.08
CA TYR A 326 -12.99 9.37 2.72
C TYR A 326 -12.88 8.00 2.06
N LEU A 327 -11.72 7.34 2.14
CA LEU A 327 -11.52 5.99 1.61
C LEU A 327 -12.49 4.98 2.23
N GLU A 328 -12.62 5.00 3.55
CA GLU A 328 -13.51 4.09 4.27
C GLU A 328 -14.98 4.34 3.90
N THR A 329 -15.45 5.59 3.93
CA THR A 329 -16.86 5.89 3.62
C THR A 329 -17.21 5.63 2.16
N ARG A 330 -16.27 5.86 1.24
CA ARG A 330 -16.53 5.80 -0.20
C ARG A 330 -16.25 4.42 -0.79
N TYR A 331 -15.27 3.73 -0.24
CA TYR A 331 -14.74 2.50 -0.81
C TYR A 331 -14.74 1.29 0.14
N ASP A 332 -15.19 1.47 1.39
CA ASP A 332 -15.23 0.42 2.43
C ASP A 332 -13.87 -0.23 2.71
N VAL A 333 -12.78 0.54 2.54
CA VAL A 333 -11.42 0.08 2.81
C VAL A 333 -10.57 1.17 3.45
N PRO A 334 -9.68 0.81 4.39
CA PRO A 334 -8.67 1.70 4.90
C PRO A 334 -7.50 1.84 3.91
N LYS A 335 -6.59 2.76 4.23
CA LYS A 335 -5.30 2.87 3.53
C LYS A 335 -4.29 1.91 4.17
N MET A 336 -3.84 0.92 3.42
CA MET A 336 -2.74 0.04 3.78
C MET A 336 -1.72 0.01 2.64
N TRP A 337 -0.42 0.02 2.97
CA TRP A 337 0.65 -0.04 1.99
C TRP A 337 1.86 -0.80 2.53
N ILE A 338 2.76 -1.18 1.62
CA ILE A 338 4.07 -1.74 1.94
C ILE A 338 5.10 -0.63 1.69
N ALA A 339 5.98 -0.39 2.66
CA ALA A 339 7.06 0.59 2.54
C ALA A 339 8.34 -0.10 2.05
N ASP A 340 8.86 0.36 0.91
CA ASP A 340 9.97 -0.29 0.20
C ASP A 340 11.32 -0.22 0.93
N GLU A 341 11.59 0.87 1.66
CA GLU A 341 12.91 1.09 2.30
C GLU A 341 13.21 0.10 3.44
N ARG A 342 12.18 -0.32 4.18
CA ARG A 342 12.33 -1.19 5.36
C ARG A 342 11.60 -2.51 5.25
N GLY A 343 10.76 -2.70 4.23
CA GLY A 343 9.95 -3.91 4.09
C GLY A 343 8.95 -4.04 5.24
N SER A 344 8.17 -2.99 5.50
CA SER A 344 7.15 -2.92 6.54
C SER A 344 5.75 -2.71 5.94
N VAL A 345 4.73 -3.29 6.57
CA VAL A 345 3.31 -3.04 6.26
C VAL A 345 2.79 -1.95 7.19
N HIS A 346 2.22 -0.90 6.61
CA HIS A 346 1.59 0.18 7.35
C HIS A 346 0.09 0.19 7.10
N LEU A 347 -0.67 0.51 8.14
CA LEU A 347 -2.12 0.71 8.09
C LEU A 347 -2.46 2.06 8.73
N GLN A 348 -3.21 2.87 7.99
CA GLN A 348 -3.80 4.11 8.48
C GLN A 348 -5.33 3.98 8.48
N HIS A 349 -5.92 4.15 9.66
CA HIS A 349 -7.36 4.12 9.89
C HIS A 349 -7.78 5.26 10.82
N GLY A 350 -8.45 6.27 10.28
CA GLY A 350 -8.70 7.53 10.99
C GLY A 350 -7.39 8.17 11.48
N GLU A 351 -7.32 8.45 12.78
CA GLU A 351 -6.13 9.01 13.46
C GLU A 351 -5.10 7.95 13.87
N ARG A 352 -5.42 6.66 13.72
CA ARG A 352 -4.58 5.55 14.19
C ARG A 352 -3.66 5.08 13.06
N HIS A 353 -2.36 5.05 13.36
CA HIS A 353 -1.34 4.43 12.53
C HIS A 353 -0.84 3.14 13.18
N ARG A 354 -0.67 2.09 12.37
CA ARG A 354 -0.09 0.81 12.80
C ARG A 354 1.01 0.37 11.85
N ILE A 355 2.15 0.00 12.42
CA ILE A 355 3.17 -0.79 11.71
C ILE A 355 2.87 -2.25 12.01
N LEU A 356 2.41 -2.97 10.99
CA LEU A 356 1.97 -4.36 11.04
C LEU A 356 3.07 -5.29 10.56
N THR A 357 4.30 -5.02 10.97
CA THR A 357 5.48 -5.85 10.68
C THR A 357 6.38 -5.81 11.89
N ALA A 358 6.64 -6.99 12.45
CA ALA A 358 7.46 -7.11 13.65
C ALA A 358 8.92 -6.76 13.34
N ASN A 359 9.57 -6.09 14.29
CA ASN A 359 11.01 -5.75 14.22
C ASN A 359 11.90 -6.79 14.93
N HIS A 360 11.31 -7.83 15.52
CA HIS A 360 11.99 -8.92 16.21
C HIS A 360 11.27 -10.24 15.95
N ASP A 361 11.98 -11.36 16.12
CA ASP A 361 11.36 -12.69 16.09
C ASP A 361 10.34 -12.85 17.23
N PRO A 362 9.25 -13.60 17.02
CA PRO A 362 8.24 -13.82 18.05
C PRO A 362 8.81 -14.58 19.26
N ASP A 363 8.37 -14.21 20.47
CA ASP A 363 8.52 -15.09 21.63
C ASP A 363 7.68 -16.37 21.38
N PRO A 364 8.23 -17.58 21.58
CA PRO A 364 7.48 -18.83 21.45
C PRO A 364 6.14 -18.85 22.22
N GLU A 365 6.05 -18.21 23.39
CA GLU A 365 4.79 -18.16 24.17
C GLU A 365 3.73 -17.27 23.50
N VAL A 366 4.14 -16.11 22.95
CA VAL A 366 3.26 -15.21 22.19
C VAL A 366 2.80 -15.89 20.91
N LEU A 367 3.69 -16.62 20.24
CA LEU A 367 3.40 -17.37 19.03
C LEU A 367 2.42 -18.53 19.29
N ASP A 368 2.63 -19.29 20.37
CA ASP A 368 1.70 -20.36 20.76
C ASP A 368 0.31 -19.82 21.04
N ALA A 369 0.19 -18.70 21.77
CA ALA A 369 -1.10 -18.04 22.05
C ALA A 369 -1.78 -17.53 20.77
N ALA A 370 -1.02 -16.95 19.84
CA ALA A 370 -1.50 -16.47 18.55
C ALA A 370 -2.05 -17.62 17.68
N LEU A 371 -1.33 -18.76 17.64
CA LEU A 371 -1.76 -19.98 16.95
C LEU A 371 -2.99 -20.61 17.63
N GLU A 372 -3.00 -20.65 18.97
CA GLU A 372 -4.11 -21.17 19.76
C GLU A 372 -5.40 -20.36 19.53
N ASN A 373 -5.32 -19.03 19.42
CA ASN A 373 -6.48 -18.20 19.10
C ASN A 373 -7.11 -18.56 17.74
N ILE A 374 -6.29 -18.73 16.68
CA ILE A 374 -6.78 -19.17 15.36
C ILE A 374 -7.39 -20.57 15.45
N GLU A 375 -6.75 -21.48 16.17
CA GLU A 375 -7.27 -22.83 16.35
C GLU A 375 -8.58 -22.86 17.11
N ASN A 376 -8.70 -22.07 18.18
CA ASN A 376 -9.92 -21.92 18.96
C ASN A 376 -11.06 -21.40 18.08
N TYR A 377 -10.79 -20.40 17.21
CA TYR A 377 -11.76 -19.93 16.23
C TYR A 377 -12.22 -21.06 15.30
N ILE A 378 -11.30 -21.81 14.70
CA ILE A 378 -11.64 -22.88 13.75
C ILE A 378 -12.36 -24.05 14.44
N GLN A 379 -11.99 -24.37 15.67
CA GLN A 379 -12.62 -25.41 16.49
C GLN A 379 -14.02 -25.05 17.00
N THR A 380 -14.49 -23.82 16.78
CA THR A 380 -15.92 -23.51 16.94
C THR A 380 -16.79 -24.42 16.07
N VAL A 381 -16.29 -24.91 14.93
CA VAL A 381 -16.95 -25.92 14.10
C VAL A 381 -17.23 -27.20 14.88
N GLU A 382 -16.27 -27.69 15.67
CA GLU A 382 -16.44 -28.91 16.47
C GLU A 382 -17.33 -28.67 17.69
N ARG A 383 -17.25 -27.47 18.28
CA ARG A 383 -18.01 -27.14 19.50
C ARG A 383 -19.48 -26.79 19.23
N TRP A 384 -19.75 -26.10 18.11
CA TRP A 384 -21.03 -25.46 17.84
C TRP A 384 -21.57 -25.71 16.43
N GLY A 385 -20.75 -26.24 15.52
CA GLY A 385 -21.14 -26.44 14.12
C GLY A 385 -21.80 -27.79 13.86
N GLU A 386 -22.85 -27.80 13.05
CA GLU A 386 -23.44 -29.03 12.49
C GLU A 386 -22.85 -29.30 11.10
N THR A 387 -22.10 -30.40 10.97
CA THR A 387 -21.57 -30.84 9.68
C THR A 387 -21.32 -32.35 9.63
N ASN A 388 -21.35 -32.92 8.42
CA ASN A 388 -20.98 -34.31 8.19
C ASN A 388 -19.48 -34.49 7.85
N ASN A 389 -18.70 -33.40 7.86
CA ASN A 389 -17.29 -33.43 7.48
C ASN A 389 -16.48 -32.32 8.17
N GLU A 390 -16.46 -32.35 9.50
CA GLU A 390 -15.79 -31.39 10.38
C GLU A 390 -14.37 -31.07 9.90
N ARG A 391 -13.52 -32.10 9.74
CA ARG A 391 -12.13 -31.93 9.31
C ARG A 391 -11.99 -31.21 7.96
N ALA A 392 -12.89 -31.45 7.01
CA ALA A 392 -12.85 -30.72 5.74
C ALA A 392 -13.24 -29.26 5.92
N VAL A 393 -14.31 -28.96 6.65
CA VAL A 393 -14.75 -27.58 6.92
C VAL A 393 -13.63 -26.80 7.60
N MET A 394 -13.03 -27.36 8.66
CA MET A 394 -11.95 -26.74 9.40
C MET A 394 -10.71 -26.49 8.54
N ALA A 395 -10.35 -27.43 7.65
CA ALA A 395 -9.25 -27.23 6.71
C ALA A 395 -9.54 -26.12 5.69
N HIS A 396 -10.79 -26.02 5.21
CA HIS A 396 -11.22 -24.92 4.32
C HIS A 396 -11.22 -23.57 5.05
N MET A 397 -11.65 -23.51 6.31
CA MET A 397 -11.58 -22.28 7.12
C MET A 397 -10.13 -21.87 7.40
N TYR A 398 -9.24 -22.82 7.74
CA TYR A 398 -7.82 -22.52 7.95
C TYR A 398 -7.16 -22.00 6.67
N GLU A 399 -7.40 -22.64 5.52
CA GLU A 399 -6.87 -22.18 4.23
C GLU A 399 -7.36 -20.75 3.89
N ALA A 400 -8.58 -20.40 4.29
CA ALA A 400 -9.12 -19.06 4.12
C ALA A 400 -8.39 -18.04 5.03
N VAL A 401 -8.03 -18.41 6.27
CA VAL A 401 -7.21 -17.56 7.16
C VAL A 401 -5.85 -17.30 6.52
N LEU A 402 -5.17 -18.36 6.04
CA LEU A 402 -3.88 -18.22 5.36
C LEU A 402 -3.98 -17.33 4.12
N TYR A 403 -5.09 -17.41 3.36
CA TYR A 403 -5.33 -16.49 2.25
C TYR A 403 -5.46 -15.04 2.73
N GLY A 404 -6.23 -14.78 3.78
CA GLY A 404 -6.39 -13.45 4.36
C GLY A 404 -5.06 -12.81 4.75
N LEU A 405 -4.17 -13.60 5.37
CA LEU A 405 -2.82 -13.17 5.74
C LEU A 405 -1.89 -12.99 4.53
N TRP A 406 -2.11 -13.72 3.43
CA TRP A 406 -1.37 -13.56 2.17
C TRP A 406 -1.82 -12.33 1.37
N ALA A 407 -3.10 -11.95 1.50
CA ALA A 407 -3.76 -10.99 0.64
C ALA A 407 -3.09 -9.59 0.55
N PRO A 408 -2.57 -9.01 1.65
CA PRO A 408 -1.86 -7.72 1.59
C PRO A 408 -0.58 -7.74 0.74
N PHE A 409 -0.01 -8.90 0.46
CA PHE A 409 1.24 -9.01 -0.29
C PHE A 409 1.01 -9.19 -1.79
N ILE A 410 -0.23 -9.26 -2.27
CA ILE A 410 -0.59 -9.70 -3.63
C ILE A 410 0.14 -8.92 -4.75
N ASN A 411 0.42 -7.62 -4.58
CA ASN A 411 1.14 -6.81 -5.56
C ASN A 411 2.61 -7.24 -5.73
N LEU A 412 3.26 -7.71 -4.66
CA LEU A 412 4.63 -8.26 -4.74
C LEU A 412 4.65 -9.51 -5.61
N TYR A 413 3.64 -10.39 -5.46
CA TYR A 413 3.49 -11.57 -6.32
C TYR A 413 3.13 -11.18 -7.75
N ALA A 414 2.30 -10.14 -7.93
CA ALA A 414 1.97 -9.61 -9.26
C ALA A 414 3.23 -9.19 -10.02
N GLN A 415 4.15 -8.50 -9.35
CA GLN A 415 5.43 -8.08 -9.91
C GLN A 415 6.29 -9.27 -10.35
N GLN A 416 6.35 -10.33 -9.54
CA GLN A 416 7.14 -11.53 -9.89
C GLN A 416 6.50 -12.33 -11.03
N PHE A 417 5.18 -12.39 -11.07
CA PHE A 417 4.45 -13.13 -12.11
C PHE A 417 4.32 -12.37 -13.42
N TYR A 418 4.52 -11.06 -13.42
CA TYR A 418 4.39 -10.21 -14.58
C TYR A 418 5.22 -10.71 -15.77
N GLY A 419 4.58 -10.84 -16.94
CA GLY A 419 5.21 -11.32 -18.17
C GLY A 419 5.51 -12.83 -18.22
N SER A 420 5.40 -13.57 -17.11
CA SER A 420 5.67 -15.02 -17.05
C SER A 420 4.40 -15.87 -17.15
N VAL A 421 3.31 -15.41 -16.52
CA VAL A 421 2.00 -16.07 -16.48
C VAL A 421 0.89 -15.03 -16.57
N THR A 422 -0.32 -15.46 -16.95
CA THR A 422 -1.49 -14.60 -16.90
C THR A 422 -1.84 -14.28 -15.43
N LEU A 423 -1.78 -13.01 -15.06
CA LEU A 423 -1.95 -12.55 -13.68
C LEU A 423 -3.31 -12.93 -13.11
N ASP A 424 -4.41 -12.74 -13.86
CA ASP A 424 -5.76 -13.13 -13.40
C ASP A 424 -5.92 -14.63 -13.10
N ASN A 425 -5.03 -15.48 -13.61
CA ASN A 425 -5.04 -16.92 -13.29
C ASN A 425 -4.16 -17.25 -12.08
N ALA A 426 -3.06 -16.53 -11.89
CA ALA A 426 -2.09 -16.74 -10.80
C ALA A 426 -2.54 -16.05 -9.50
N LEU A 427 -3.06 -14.82 -9.60
CA LEU A 427 -3.56 -13.98 -8.52
C LEU A 427 -5.07 -14.23 -8.34
N GLN A 428 -5.40 -15.42 -7.86
CA GLN A 428 -6.78 -15.86 -7.74
C GLN A 428 -7.54 -15.06 -6.68
N TYR A 429 -8.78 -14.68 -6.97
CA TYR A 429 -9.70 -14.20 -5.93
C TYR A 429 -9.99 -15.31 -4.91
N LEU A 430 -10.39 -14.95 -3.69
CA LEU A 430 -10.97 -15.90 -2.76
C LEU A 430 -12.50 -15.89 -2.86
N TYR A 431 -13.11 -17.07 -2.95
CA TYR A 431 -14.55 -17.23 -2.92
C TYR A 431 -14.95 -18.30 -1.90
N ILE A 432 -15.53 -17.84 -0.80
CA ILE A 432 -16.05 -18.65 0.28
C ILE A 432 -17.54 -18.84 0.05
N PHE A 433 -17.99 -20.08 -0.03
CA PHE A 433 -19.42 -20.38 -0.14
C PHE A 433 -19.90 -21.33 0.95
N GLY A 434 -21.17 -21.21 1.31
CA GLY A 434 -21.82 -21.99 2.37
C GLY A 434 -23.25 -21.51 2.57
N GLU A 435 -24.06 -22.25 3.34
CA GLU A 435 -25.42 -21.84 3.68
C GLU A 435 -25.43 -20.56 4.54
N SER A 436 -26.60 -19.94 4.74
CA SER A 436 -26.70 -18.62 5.39
C SER A 436 -26.14 -18.59 6.81
N ASP A 437 -26.23 -19.72 7.51
CA ASP A 437 -25.77 -19.94 8.88
C ASP A 437 -24.36 -20.54 8.96
N ALA A 438 -23.59 -20.54 7.86
CA ALA A 438 -22.23 -21.09 7.82
C ALA A 438 -21.15 -20.19 8.45
N GLY A 439 -21.53 -19.09 9.10
CA GLY A 439 -20.58 -18.20 9.80
C GLY A 439 -19.68 -17.36 8.90
N LYS A 440 -20.03 -17.18 7.62
CA LYS A 440 -19.19 -16.51 6.61
C LYS A 440 -18.84 -15.05 6.97
N ASP A 441 -19.80 -14.30 7.49
CA ASP A 441 -19.58 -12.89 7.85
C ASP A 441 -18.69 -12.75 9.09
N LYS A 442 -18.91 -13.61 10.09
CA LYS A 442 -18.04 -13.69 11.28
C LYS A 442 -16.64 -14.18 10.95
N PHE A 443 -16.49 -14.98 9.91
CA PHE A 443 -15.18 -15.35 9.38
C PHE A 443 -14.47 -14.16 8.72
N ALA A 444 -15.18 -13.39 7.90
CA ALA A 444 -14.63 -12.17 7.30
C ALA A 444 -14.18 -11.19 8.39
N GLU A 445 -15.02 -10.94 9.40
CA GLU A 445 -14.69 -10.12 10.57
C GLU A 445 -13.41 -10.63 11.27
N PHE A 446 -13.32 -11.93 11.57
CA PHE A 446 -12.13 -12.50 12.22
C PHE A 446 -10.84 -12.25 11.41
N VAL A 447 -10.86 -12.53 10.10
CA VAL A 447 -9.69 -12.30 9.23
C VAL A 447 -9.32 -10.83 9.15
N LEU A 448 -10.30 -9.93 9.03
CA LEU A 448 -10.05 -8.48 8.97
C LEU A 448 -9.41 -7.97 10.26
N ARG A 449 -9.86 -8.47 11.43
CA ARG A 449 -9.26 -8.13 12.73
C ARG A 449 -7.80 -8.59 12.82
N LEU A 450 -7.47 -9.79 12.30
CA LEU A 450 -6.09 -10.30 12.29
C LEU A 450 -5.13 -9.41 11.49
N ILE A 451 -5.54 -8.93 10.31
CA ILE A 451 -4.67 -8.14 9.42
C ILE A 451 -4.70 -6.63 9.69
N SER A 452 -5.53 -6.17 10.65
CA SER A 452 -5.71 -4.75 10.94
C SER A 452 -5.40 -4.36 12.37
N ASP A 453 -4.94 -5.30 13.20
CA ASP A 453 -4.79 -5.10 14.65
C ASP A 453 -6.12 -4.63 15.27
N ASP A 454 -7.21 -5.31 14.92
CA ASP A 454 -8.58 -5.03 15.37
C ASP A 454 -9.18 -3.67 14.97
N LEU A 455 -8.51 -2.90 14.09
CA LEU A 455 -9.05 -1.60 13.64
C LEU A 455 -10.22 -1.74 12.66
N VAL A 456 -10.25 -2.81 11.86
CA VAL A 456 -11.30 -3.05 10.86
C VAL A 456 -12.06 -4.33 11.20
N ARG A 457 -13.37 -4.17 11.46
CA ARG A 457 -14.27 -5.28 11.84
C ARG A 457 -15.33 -5.61 10.78
N GLY A 458 -15.54 -4.74 9.79
CA GLY A 458 -16.62 -4.85 8.82
C GLY A 458 -16.14 -5.13 7.40
N SER A 459 -16.94 -5.91 6.66
CA SER A 459 -16.81 -6.12 5.21
C SER A 459 -17.73 -5.19 4.43
N ALA A 460 -17.43 -4.95 3.15
CA ALA A 460 -18.31 -4.22 2.24
C ALA A 460 -19.63 -4.98 2.01
N ASP A 461 -20.74 -4.26 2.02
CA ASP A 461 -22.05 -4.81 1.70
C ASP A 461 -22.12 -5.12 0.20
N ALA A 462 -22.48 -6.36 -0.16
CA ALA A 462 -22.66 -6.73 -1.54
C ALA A 462 -23.60 -5.79 -2.28
N ASP A 463 -24.61 -5.18 -1.65
CA ASP A 463 -25.57 -4.27 -2.29
C ASP A 463 -24.90 -3.01 -2.89
N ASP A 464 -23.84 -2.51 -2.27
CA ASP A 464 -23.08 -1.34 -2.72
C ASP A 464 -22.02 -1.69 -3.80
N VAL A 465 -21.71 -2.97 -3.99
CA VAL A 465 -20.69 -3.42 -4.95
C VAL A 465 -21.17 -3.39 -6.40
N GLY A 466 -20.72 -2.39 -7.14
CA GLY A 466 -20.97 -2.26 -8.58
C GLY A 466 -19.74 -2.50 -9.47
N LYS A 467 -19.97 -2.52 -10.78
CA LYS A 467 -18.89 -2.49 -11.80
C LYS A 467 -17.96 -1.29 -11.61
N ASN A 468 -18.51 -0.14 -11.24
CA ASN A 468 -17.73 1.08 -10.99
C ASN A 468 -16.91 0.96 -9.70
N GLN A 469 -17.45 0.33 -8.66
CA GLN A 469 -16.73 0.09 -7.41
C GLN A 469 -15.48 -0.77 -7.65
N ILE A 470 -15.65 -1.92 -8.31
CA ILE A 470 -14.54 -2.82 -8.64
C ILE A 470 -13.51 -2.16 -9.57
N ARG A 471 -13.92 -1.21 -10.42
CA ARG A 471 -12.97 -0.43 -11.22
C ARG A 471 -12.21 0.58 -10.37
N ALA A 472 -12.91 1.27 -9.46
CA ALA A 472 -12.29 2.25 -8.57
C ALA A 472 -11.21 1.61 -7.70
N LEU A 473 -11.36 0.33 -7.30
CA LEU A 473 -10.33 -0.40 -6.55
C LEU A 473 -8.96 -0.44 -7.24
N ARG A 474 -8.90 -0.27 -8.57
CA ARG A 474 -7.65 -0.18 -9.34
C ARG A 474 -6.93 1.16 -9.21
N ASN A 475 -7.57 2.12 -8.56
CA ASN A 475 -7.15 3.51 -8.53
C ASN A 475 -7.07 4.08 -7.11
N ILE A 476 -7.27 3.29 -6.05
CA ILE A 476 -7.31 3.82 -4.67
C ILE A 476 -5.99 3.62 -3.89
N ASP A 477 -5.04 2.92 -4.49
CA ASP A 477 -3.71 2.63 -3.94
C ASP A 477 -3.77 2.00 -2.54
N THR A 478 -4.31 0.79 -2.40
CA THR A 478 -4.31 0.10 -1.11
C THR A 478 -4.06 -1.39 -1.31
N VAL A 479 -3.24 -1.97 -0.44
CA VAL A 479 -3.05 -3.43 -0.39
C VAL A 479 -4.06 -4.11 0.54
N PHE A 480 -4.87 -3.35 1.28
CA PHE A 480 -5.88 -3.91 2.17
C PHE A 480 -6.91 -4.71 1.37
N PRO A 481 -7.18 -5.98 1.71
CA PRO A 481 -8.06 -6.81 0.91
C PRO A 481 -9.50 -6.29 0.91
N TYR A 482 -10.12 -6.26 -0.26
CA TYR A 482 -11.52 -5.89 -0.42
C TYR A 482 -12.42 -7.11 -0.18
N VAL A 483 -13.12 -7.11 0.95
CA VAL A 483 -14.02 -8.21 1.34
C VAL A 483 -15.46 -7.83 1.06
N VAL A 484 -16.13 -8.60 0.20
CA VAL A 484 -17.53 -8.43 -0.15
C VAL A 484 -18.36 -9.57 0.41
N SER A 485 -19.27 -9.24 1.31
CA SER A 485 -20.10 -10.25 1.98
C SER A 485 -21.42 -10.51 1.26
N ASP A 486 -21.83 -11.77 1.23
CA ASP A 486 -23.11 -12.25 0.69
C ASP A 486 -23.41 -11.87 -0.77
N ILE A 487 -22.37 -11.85 -1.62
CA ILE A 487 -22.54 -11.54 -3.04
C ILE A 487 -23.34 -12.61 -3.78
N SER A 488 -24.35 -12.19 -4.55
CA SER A 488 -25.10 -13.10 -5.42
C SER A 488 -24.34 -13.43 -6.70
N LYS A 489 -24.57 -14.64 -7.23
CA LYS A 489 -24.00 -15.06 -8.52
C LYS A 489 -24.34 -14.10 -9.67
N GLN A 490 -25.59 -13.63 -9.74
CA GLN A 490 -26.01 -12.71 -10.80
C GLN A 490 -25.26 -11.38 -10.73
N LYS A 491 -24.85 -10.96 -9.53
CA LYS A 491 -24.07 -9.74 -9.33
C LYS A 491 -22.65 -9.91 -9.86
N ILE A 492 -21.96 -11.00 -9.49
CA ILE A 492 -20.64 -11.35 -10.04
C ILE A 492 -20.67 -11.38 -11.58
N GLU A 493 -21.70 -12.00 -12.17
CA GLU A 493 -21.81 -12.11 -13.62
C GLU A 493 -21.93 -10.77 -14.35
N ARG A 494 -22.44 -9.73 -13.68
CA ARG A 494 -22.59 -8.39 -14.24
C ARG A 494 -21.32 -7.55 -14.13
N ILE A 495 -20.37 -7.97 -13.29
CA ILE A 495 -19.09 -7.30 -13.08
C ILE A 495 -18.06 -7.94 -14.01
N ASP A 496 -18.10 -7.53 -15.27
CA ASP A 496 -17.16 -7.98 -16.32
C ASP A 496 -15.70 -7.59 -16.04
N THR A 497 -15.47 -6.56 -15.21
CA THR A 497 -14.14 -6.09 -14.81
C THR A 497 -13.36 -7.10 -13.97
N LEU A 498 -14.04 -8.06 -13.33
CA LEU A 498 -13.39 -9.19 -12.66
C LEU A 498 -12.74 -10.19 -13.63
N ARG A 499 -13.02 -10.08 -14.93
CA ARG A 499 -12.41 -11.00 -15.91
C ARG A 499 -10.94 -10.69 -16.13
N ASN A 500 -10.60 -9.41 -16.14
CA ASN A 500 -9.28 -8.89 -16.45
C ASN A 500 -8.99 -7.78 -15.43
N PHE A 501 -8.98 -8.17 -14.14
CA PHE A 501 -8.75 -7.21 -13.06
C PHE A 501 -7.30 -6.79 -13.02
N TRP A 502 -6.41 -7.76 -13.25
CA TRP A 502 -4.96 -7.56 -13.26
C TRP A 502 -4.42 -7.35 -14.68
N GLU A 503 -4.63 -8.31 -15.59
CA GLU A 503 -3.87 -8.42 -16.85
C GLU A 503 -3.95 -7.18 -17.76
N ASP A 504 -5.09 -6.50 -17.79
CA ASP A 504 -5.34 -5.38 -18.71
C ASP A 504 -5.02 -4.01 -18.10
N SER A 505 -4.68 -3.93 -16.81
CA SER A 505 -4.62 -2.64 -16.11
C SER A 505 -3.52 -2.50 -15.08
N TRP A 506 -2.91 -3.60 -14.67
CA TRP A 506 -1.80 -3.58 -13.72
C TRP A 506 -0.46 -3.75 -14.45
N HIS A 507 0.51 -2.91 -14.12
CA HIS A 507 1.88 -2.96 -14.61
C HIS A 507 2.88 -2.77 -13.46
N PRO A 508 4.08 -3.38 -13.49
CA PRO A 508 5.10 -3.20 -12.44
C PRO A 508 5.59 -1.76 -12.25
N SER A 509 5.37 -0.89 -13.24
CA SER A 509 5.69 0.54 -13.14
C SER A 509 4.53 1.38 -12.62
N ASP A 510 3.35 0.78 -12.39
CA ASP A 510 2.23 1.49 -11.80
C ASP A 510 2.59 1.82 -10.36
N GLU A 511 2.42 3.09 -9.99
CA GLU A 511 2.65 3.55 -8.62
C GLU A 511 1.49 3.22 -7.66
N ILE A 512 0.47 2.51 -8.17
CA ILE A 512 -0.78 2.17 -7.47
C ILE A 512 -0.81 0.69 -7.11
N SER A 513 -1.05 0.42 -5.84
CA SER A 513 -1.34 -0.91 -5.31
C SER A 513 -2.79 -1.31 -5.48
N TYR A 514 -3.03 -2.54 -5.95
CA TYR A 514 -4.37 -3.10 -6.12
C TYR A 514 -4.71 -4.03 -4.96
N PRO A 515 -5.94 -3.98 -4.39
CA PRO A 515 -6.32 -4.88 -3.32
C PRO A 515 -6.63 -6.29 -3.86
N ALA A 516 -6.32 -7.31 -3.07
CA ALA A 516 -6.89 -8.63 -3.28
C ALA A 516 -8.40 -8.61 -3.03
N ILE A 517 -9.18 -9.43 -3.73
CA ILE A 517 -10.64 -9.47 -3.58
C ILE A 517 -11.08 -10.80 -2.95
N ILE A 518 -11.89 -10.70 -1.90
CA ILE A 518 -12.49 -11.81 -1.17
C ILE A 518 -14.01 -11.70 -1.27
N PHE A 519 -14.67 -12.79 -1.64
CA PHE A 519 -16.12 -12.87 -1.75
C PHE A 519 -16.67 -13.94 -0.81
N THR A 520 -17.72 -13.62 -0.06
CA THR A 520 -18.58 -14.63 0.57
C THR A 520 -19.90 -14.74 -0.18
N SER A 521 -20.45 -15.96 -0.29
CA SER A 521 -21.67 -16.18 -1.07
C SER A 521 -22.47 -17.40 -0.61
N ASN A 522 -23.78 -17.33 -0.80
CA ASN A 522 -24.66 -18.49 -0.66
C ASN A 522 -24.71 -19.36 -1.95
N ASP A 523 -24.10 -18.92 -3.06
CA ASP A 523 -24.08 -19.68 -4.31
C ASP A 523 -22.83 -20.59 -4.39
N SER A 524 -23.02 -21.90 -4.53
CA SER A 524 -21.92 -22.85 -4.64
C SER A 524 -21.28 -22.93 -6.05
N ARG A 525 -21.85 -22.23 -7.03
CA ARG A 525 -21.64 -22.50 -8.47
C ARG A 525 -21.60 -21.23 -9.32
N PRO A 526 -20.62 -20.33 -9.09
CA PRO A 526 -20.32 -19.25 -10.02
C PRO A 526 -19.93 -19.81 -11.40
N ASN A 527 -19.89 -18.94 -12.42
CA ASN A 527 -19.63 -19.37 -13.79
C ASN A 527 -18.19 -19.84 -14.01
N ASP A 528 -18.00 -20.70 -15.02
CA ASP A 528 -16.73 -21.40 -15.26
C ASP A 528 -15.53 -20.45 -15.45
N TRP A 529 -15.76 -19.28 -16.07
CA TRP A 529 -14.70 -18.28 -16.24
C TRP A 529 -14.21 -17.69 -14.90
N PHE A 530 -15.11 -17.53 -13.93
CA PHE A 530 -14.80 -16.98 -12.60
C PHE A 530 -14.09 -18.05 -11.78
N ARG A 531 -14.62 -19.28 -11.80
CA ARG A 531 -14.03 -20.44 -11.11
C ARG A 531 -12.58 -20.73 -11.48
N ASN A 532 -12.16 -20.43 -12.71
CA ASN A 532 -10.78 -20.63 -13.15
C ASN A 532 -9.80 -19.60 -12.56
N ARG A 533 -10.31 -18.50 -12.00
CA ARG A 533 -9.56 -17.34 -11.48
C ARG A 533 -9.78 -17.15 -10.00
N THR A 534 -10.22 -18.20 -9.32
CA THR A 534 -10.72 -18.10 -7.97
C THR A 534 -10.39 -19.36 -7.19
N LYS A 535 -9.88 -19.16 -5.99
CA LYS A 535 -9.74 -20.18 -4.97
C LYS A 535 -11.09 -20.36 -4.29
N MET A 536 -11.72 -21.49 -4.56
CA MET A 536 -13.06 -21.82 -4.05
C MET A 536 -12.95 -22.61 -2.75
N LEU A 537 -13.47 -22.07 -1.64
CA LEU A 537 -13.52 -22.72 -0.33
C LEU A 537 -14.97 -22.89 0.13
N HIS A 538 -15.27 -24.00 0.83
CA HIS A 538 -16.63 -24.37 1.20
C HIS A 538 -16.79 -24.52 2.70
N PHE A 539 -17.64 -23.68 3.27
CA PHE A 539 -18.05 -23.77 4.66
C PHE A 539 -19.34 -24.60 4.71
N ASP A 540 -19.15 -25.93 4.72
CA ASP A 540 -20.21 -26.95 4.78
C ASP A 540 -20.65 -27.18 6.24
N VAL A 541 -21.04 -26.13 6.93
CA VAL A 541 -21.39 -26.14 8.36
C VAL A 541 -22.58 -25.23 8.59
N ALA A 542 -23.43 -25.60 9.54
CA ALA A 542 -24.49 -24.74 10.07
C ALA A 542 -24.20 -24.44 11.53
N PHE A 543 -24.13 -23.17 11.90
CA PHE A 543 -24.01 -22.73 13.29
C PHE A 543 -25.39 -22.35 13.84
N PRO A 544 -25.61 -22.46 15.17
CA PRO A 544 -26.85 -22.00 15.78
C PRO A 544 -27.04 -20.50 15.50
N SER A 545 -28.15 -20.15 14.85
CA SER A 545 -28.39 -18.80 14.31
C SER A 545 -29.62 -18.12 14.91
N ASN A 546 -30.51 -18.90 15.55
CA ASN A 546 -31.68 -18.39 16.26
C ASN A 546 -31.53 -18.56 17.78
N PRO A 547 -32.09 -17.66 18.59
CA PRO A 547 -32.12 -17.80 20.05
C PRO A 547 -32.84 -19.06 20.56
N GLU A 548 -33.63 -19.72 19.71
CA GLU A 548 -34.31 -20.99 19.99
C GLU A 548 -33.42 -22.22 19.71
N ASP A 549 -32.32 -22.06 18.96
CA ASP A 549 -31.39 -23.13 18.63
C ASP A 549 -30.56 -23.51 19.86
N GLU A 550 -30.34 -24.82 20.05
CA GLU A 550 -29.53 -25.32 21.15
C GLU A 550 -28.08 -24.81 21.01
N GLY A 551 -27.53 -24.27 22.09
CA GLY A 551 -26.16 -23.76 22.10
C GLY A 551 -25.98 -22.32 21.57
N PHE A 552 -27.03 -21.65 21.07
CA PHE A 552 -26.92 -20.28 20.51
C PHE A 552 -26.16 -19.29 21.39
N TYR A 553 -26.57 -19.12 22.65
CA TYR A 553 -25.91 -18.17 23.56
C TYR A 553 -24.48 -18.58 23.90
N GLY A 554 -24.21 -19.88 24.04
CA GLY A 554 -22.87 -20.39 24.30
C GLY A 554 -21.93 -20.18 23.11
N ALA A 555 -22.43 -20.37 21.88
CA ALA A 555 -21.68 -20.11 20.66
C ALA A 555 -21.35 -18.62 20.50
N GLN A 556 -22.28 -17.72 20.84
CA GLN A 556 -22.04 -16.27 20.81
C GLN A 556 -21.02 -15.83 21.87
N GLU A 557 -21.13 -16.34 23.10
CA GLU A 557 -20.18 -16.04 24.19
C GLU A 557 -18.77 -16.55 23.86
N ASP A 558 -18.65 -17.79 23.40
CA ASP A 558 -17.37 -18.38 22.97
C ASP A 558 -16.75 -17.62 21.79
N LEU A 559 -17.54 -17.28 20.78
CA LEU A 559 -17.07 -16.51 19.63
C LEU A 559 -16.59 -15.12 20.05
N ASN A 560 -17.34 -14.40 20.88
CA ASN A 560 -16.93 -13.08 21.36
C ASN A 560 -15.64 -13.15 22.16
N ALA A 561 -15.50 -14.13 23.06
CA ALA A 561 -14.27 -14.32 23.83
C ALA A 561 -13.05 -14.58 22.93
N ILE A 562 -13.22 -15.35 21.85
CA ILE A 562 -12.15 -15.59 20.86
C ILE A 562 -11.81 -14.32 20.09
N LEU A 563 -12.85 -13.59 19.70
CA LEU A 563 -12.77 -12.36 18.94
C LEU A 563 -12.10 -11.23 19.75
N ASP A 564 -12.33 -11.15 21.06
CA ASP A 564 -11.74 -10.14 21.95
C ASP A 564 -10.24 -10.36 22.23
N VAL A 565 -9.71 -11.54 21.91
CA VAL A 565 -8.27 -11.82 22.03
C VAL A 565 -7.54 -11.15 20.87
N ARG A 566 -6.70 -10.18 21.20
CA ARG A 566 -5.74 -9.57 20.26
C ARG A 566 -4.75 -10.62 19.76
N ASN A 567 -4.46 -10.61 18.46
CA ASN A 567 -3.61 -11.62 17.83
C ASN A 567 -2.56 -10.98 16.89
N PRO A 568 -1.26 -10.98 17.26
CA PRO A 568 -0.20 -10.33 16.50
C PRO A 568 0.34 -11.16 15.32
N ILE A 569 -0.28 -12.31 15.00
CA ILE A 569 0.25 -13.26 14.00
C ILE A 569 0.57 -12.62 12.65
N PHE A 570 -0.21 -11.63 12.20
CA PHE A 570 0.01 -10.99 10.91
C PHE A 570 1.34 -10.21 10.87
N SER A 571 1.74 -9.56 11.96
CA SER A 571 3.02 -8.84 12.02
C SER A 571 4.22 -9.75 11.85
N TYR A 572 4.17 -10.95 12.41
CA TYR A 572 5.21 -11.97 12.26
C TYR A 572 5.17 -12.60 10.86
N VAL A 573 3.98 -12.85 10.30
CA VAL A 573 3.86 -13.29 8.90
C VAL A 573 4.46 -12.27 7.94
N SER A 574 4.16 -10.98 8.15
CA SER A 574 4.70 -9.89 7.35
C SER A 574 6.23 -9.84 7.42
N GLN A 575 6.78 -9.92 8.63
CA GLN A 575 8.22 -9.95 8.86
C GLN A 575 8.90 -11.07 8.05
N ARG A 576 8.34 -12.29 8.05
CA ARG A 576 8.90 -13.42 7.28
C ARG A 576 8.74 -13.24 5.77
N ILE A 577 7.55 -12.84 5.30
CA ILE A 577 7.29 -12.64 3.87
C ILE A 577 8.22 -11.58 3.27
N LEU A 578 8.36 -10.44 3.94
CA LEU A 578 9.13 -9.29 3.47
C LEU A 578 10.63 -9.46 3.72
N GLY A 579 11.01 -9.91 4.92
CA GLY A 579 12.41 -10.11 5.31
C GLY A 579 13.11 -11.20 4.50
N ASP A 580 12.46 -12.35 4.30
CA ASP A 580 13.03 -13.47 3.52
C ASP A 580 12.70 -13.37 2.02
N GLN A 581 11.96 -12.33 1.62
CA GLN A 581 11.52 -12.08 0.24
C GLN A 581 10.87 -13.30 -0.43
N LEU A 582 9.99 -13.98 0.31
CA LEU A 582 9.46 -15.30 -0.07
C LEU A 582 8.75 -15.29 -1.44
N TYR A 583 8.18 -14.14 -1.81
CA TYR A 583 7.45 -13.92 -3.06
C TYR A 583 8.32 -14.12 -4.33
N ILE A 584 9.65 -14.02 -4.25
CA ILE A 584 10.56 -14.13 -5.43
C ILE A 584 10.50 -15.53 -6.07
N GLN A 585 10.33 -16.58 -5.27
CA GLN A 585 10.26 -17.97 -5.74
C GLN A 585 8.89 -18.59 -5.51
N ALA A 586 7.84 -17.76 -5.45
CA ALA A 586 6.51 -18.22 -5.13
C ALA A 586 5.97 -19.20 -6.19
N ASP A 587 5.55 -20.37 -5.73
CA ASP A 587 5.01 -21.44 -6.58
C ASP A 587 3.47 -21.45 -6.63
N GLY A 588 2.80 -20.65 -5.80
CA GLY A 588 1.34 -20.64 -5.72
C GLY A 588 0.74 -19.70 -4.67
N THR A 589 -0.58 -19.48 -4.79
CA THR A 589 -1.36 -18.66 -3.86
C THR A 589 -1.35 -19.28 -2.46
N VAL A 590 -0.92 -18.51 -1.46
CA VAL A 590 -0.88 -18.87 -0.02
C VAL A 590 0.28 -19.81 0.38
N ASP A 591 1.05 -20.34 -0.57
CA ASP A 591 2.06 -21.36 -0.28
C ASP A 591 3.16 -20.86 0.67
N ASP A 592 3.57 -19.60 0.54
CA ASP A 592 4.58 -18.99 1.41
C ASP A 592 4.05 -18.78 2.83
N VAL A 593 2.82 -18.28 2.99
CA VAL A 593 2.20 -18.15 4.33
C VAL A 593 2.01 -19.52 4.98
N ARG A 594 1.66 -20.56 4.21
CA ARG A 594 1.57 -21.93 4.74
C ARG A 594 2.92 -22.43 5.25
N ARG A 595 4.01 -22.15 4.52
CA ARG A 595 5.38 -22.50 4.95
C ARG A 595 5.73 -21.78 6.25
N VAL A 596 5.46 -20.48 6.32
CA VAL A 596 5.66 -19.66 7.52
C VAL A 596 4.88 -20.23 8.72
N PHE A 597 3.62 -20.63 8.54
CA PHE A 597 2.85 -21.25 9.63
C PHE A 597 3.44 -22.57 10.12
N LEU A 598 3.97 -23.41 9.22
CA LEU A 598 4.63 -24.66 9.63
C LEU A 598 5.89 -24.37 10.46
N GLU A 599 6.65 -23.35 10.09
CA GLU A 599 7.80 -22.88 10.86
C GLU A 599 7.36 -22.33 12.22
N PHE A 600 6.28 -21.55 12.27
CA PHE A 600 5.73 -21.04 13.53
C PHE A 600 5.27 -22.14 14.48
N TYR A 601 4.64 -23.20 13.97
CA TYR A 601 4.30 -24.36 14.77
C TYR A 601 5.55 -25.03 15.38
N ASP A 602 6.60 -25.19 14.58
CA ASP A 602 7.86 -25.77 15.05
C ASP A 602 8.55 -24.84 16.09
N GLU A 603 8.55 -23.52 15.89
CA GLU A 603 9.11 -22.51 16.79
C GLU A 603 8.35 -22.41 18.13
N ALA A 604 7.02 -22.48 18.09
CA ALA A 604 6.16 -22.54 19.27
C ALA A 604 6.21 -23.91 19.97
N ASN A 605 6.93 -24.90 19.40
CA ASN A 605 6.95 -26.29 19.87
C ASN A 605 5.52 -26.88 20.02
N ARG A 606 4.65 -26.54 19.06
CA ARG A 606 3.24 -26.95 18.97
C ARG A 606 3.05 -27.83 17.74
N GLU A 607 2.39 -28.99 17.89
CA GLU A 607 2.07 -29.81 16.72
C GLU A 607 0.95 -29.14 15.88
N PRO A 608 1.10 -29.03 14.55
CA PRO A 608 0.03 -28.53 13.70
C PRO A 608 -1.22 -29.41 13.85
N PRO A 609 -2.43 -28.82 13.96
CA PRO A 609 -3.65 -29.59 14.15
C PRO A 609 -3.92 -30.49 12.93
N ALA A 610 -4.66 -31.58 13.14
CA ALA A 610 -4.92 -32.58 12.09
C ALA A 610 -5.67 -32.00 10.87
N TYR A 611 -6.39 -30.91 11.04
CA TYR A 611 -7.10 -30.18 9.98
C TYR A 611 -6.25 -29.07 9.32
N PHE A 612 -5.02 -28.82 9.77
CA PHE A 612 -4.14 -27.85 9.11
C PHE A 612 -3.87 -28.25 7.65
N PRO A 613 -4.14 -27.37 6.67
CA PRO A 613 -4.03 -27.71 5.25
C PRO A 613 -2.56 -27.67 4.79
N LYS A 614 -1.86 -28.80 4.92
CA LYS A 614 -0.48 -28.96 4.40
C LYS A 614 -0.40 -28.90 2.86
N GLU A 615 -1.52 -29.20 2.20
CA GLU A 615 -1.75 -28.97 0.78
C GLU A 615 -3.05 -28.15 0.62
N PRO A 616 -3.28 -27.47 -0.52
CA PRO A 616 -4.48 -26.66 -0.71
C PRO A 616 -5.79 -27.39 -0.37
N ALA A 617 -6.57 -26.83 0.55
CA ALA A 617 -7.77 -27.48 1.09
C ALA A 617 -8.81 -27.83 0.00
N ASN A 618 -8.98 -26.99 -1.02
CA ASN A 618 -9.87 -27.24 -2.16
C ASN A 618 -9.42 -28.40 -3.07
N ARG A 619 -8.13 -28.76 -3.02
CA ARG A 619 -7.56 -29.93 -3.71
C ARG A 619 -7.74 -31.20 -2.89
N GLN A 620 -7.37 -31.16 -1.61
CA GLN A 620 -7.48 -32.32 -0.69
C GLN A 620 -8.96 -32.66 -0.42
N TYR A 621 -9.76 -31.67 -0.04
CA TYR A 621 -11.17 -31.81 0.32
C TYR A 621 -12.08 -31.31 -0.80
N ASN A 622 -11.89 -31.83 -2.00
CA ASN A 622 -12.68 -31.44 -3.17
C ASN A 622 -14.13 -31.98 -3.08
N ILE A 623 -15.10 -31.11 -2.87
CA ILE A 623 -16.53 -31.48 -2.71
C ILE A 623 -17.09 -32.14 -3.96
N GLY A 624 -16.66 -31.68 -5.13
CA GLY A 624 -17.03 -32.30 -6.40
C GLY A 624 -16.63 -33.77 -6.43
N LYS A 625 -15.38 -34.05 -6.11
CA LYS A 625 -14.82 -35.40 -6.03
C LYS A 625 -15.58 -36.25 -5.02
N ARG A 626 -15.86 -35.71 -3.83
CA ARG A 626 -16.66 -36.38 -2.79
C ARG A 626 -18.05 -36.76 -3.30
N LYS A 627 -18.74 -35.82 -3.95
CA LYS A 627 -20.09 -36.03 -4.50
C LYS A 627 -20.12 -37.16 -5.54
N TRP A 628 -19.12 -37.19 -6.44
CA TRP A 628 -18.98 -38.26 -7.43
C TRP A 628 -18.67 -39.62 -6.80
N ARG A 629 -17.84 -39.67 -5.75
CA ARG A 629 -17.57 -40.91 -4.99
C ARG A 629 -18.81 -41.44 -4.30
N GLN A 630 -19.56 -40.59 -3.58
CA GLN A 630 -20.80 -41.00 -2.91
C GLN A 630 -21.85 -41.52 -3.89
N ALA A 631 -22.02 -40.86 -5.05
CA ALA A 631 -22.91 -41.35 -6.10
C ALA A 631 -22.49 -42.73 -6.61
N ARG A 632 -21.19 -42.97 -6.78
CA ARG A 632 -20.65 -44.29 -7.18
C ARG A 632 -20.87 -45.35 -6.10
N GLU A 633 -20.69 -45.00 -4.83
CA GLU A 633 -20.84 -45.92 -3.69
C GLU A 633 -22.31 -46.27 -3.43
N ARG A 634 -23.23 -45.32 -3.59
CA ARG A 634 -24.69 -45.56 -3.48
C ARG A 634 -25.26 -46.32 -4.68
N GLY A 635 -24.52 -46.39 -5.78
CA GLY A 635 -24.99 -46.99 -7.04
C GLY A 635 -25.88 -46.05 -7.88
N ASP A 636 -25.88 -44.74 -7.55
CA ASP A 636 -26.64 -43.71 -8.28
C ASP A 636 -26.06 -43.46 -9.69
N VAL A 637 -24.83 -43.91 -9.95
CA VAL A 637 -24.14 -43.74 -11.23
C VAL A 637 -23.39 -45.02 -11.64
N THR A 638 -23.50 -45.35 -12.93
CA THR A 638 -22.74 -46.41 -13.58
C THR A 638 -21.82 -45.84 -14.64
N PHE A 639 -20.66 -46.47 -14.84
CA PHE A 639 -19.63 -45.98 -15.76
C PHE A 639 -19.44 -46.97 -16.91
N GLU A 640 -19.44 -46.45 -18.15
CA GLU A 640 -19.17 -47.22 -19.36
C GLU A 640 -18.13 -46.49 -20.21
N ARG A 641 -17.00 -47.13 -20.53
CA ARG A 641 -16.03 -46.58 -21.51
C ARG A 641 -16.46 -46.93 -22.94
N ARG A 642 -16.54 -45.94 -23.82
CA ARG A 642 -16.82 -46.09 -25.26
C ARG A 642 -16.02 -45.09 -26.08
N ASP A 643 -15.34 -45.55 -27.13
CA ASP A 643 -14.66 -44.71 -28.13
C ASP A 643 -13.85 -43.55 -27.53
N ASP A 644 -12.94 -43.83 -26.59
CA ASP A 644 -12.12 -42.87 -25.84
C ASP A 644 -12.89 -41.88 -24.92
N HIS A 645 -14.16 -42.14 -24.66
CA HIS A 645 -14.98 -41.38 -23.71
C HIS A 645 -15.42 -42.25 -22.53
N LEU A 646 -15.65 -41.61 -21.38
CA LEU A 646 -16.26 -42.22 -20.21
C LEU A 646 -17.69 -41.69 -20.09
N ILE A 647 -18.66 -42.59 -20.12
CA ILE A 647 -20.08 -42.27 -20.00
C ILE A 647 -20.52 -42.61 -18.58
N ALA A 648 -20.88 -41.60 -17.80
CA ALA A 648 -21.50 -41.73 -16.50
C ALA A 648 -23.03 -41.68 -16.66
N ASP A 649 -23.71 -42.81 -16.48
CA ASP A 649 -25.16 -42.96 -16.58
C ASP A 649 -25.77 -42.93 -15.18
N PHE A 650 -26.60 -41.93 -14.90
CA PHE A 650 -27.16 -41.67 -13.58
C PHE A 650 -28.59 -42.16 -13.46
N ASP A 651 -28.92 -42.81 -12.34
CA ASP A 651 -30.30 -43.08 -11.95
C ASP A 651 -30.88 -41.91 -11.14
N LEU A 652 -30.72 -40.69 -11.66
CA LEU A 652 -31.22 -39.45 -11.09
C LEU A 652 -31.99 -38.65 -12.13
N GLU A 653 -32.77 -37.66 -11.70
CA GLU A 653 -33.51 -36.81 -12.62
C GLU A 653 -32.55 -35.93 -13.45
N PRO A 654 -32.84 -35.67 -14.74
CA PRO A 654 -31.93 -34.93 -15.61
C PRO A 654 -31.46 -33.58 -15.05
N HIS A 655 -32.28 -32.89 -14.27
CA HIS A 655 -31.90 -31.60 -13.68
C HIS A 655 -30.82 -31.74 -12.60
N GLU A 656 -30.78 -32.86 -11.87
CA GLU A 656 -29.81 -33.14 -10.80
C GLU A 656 -28.39 -33.36 -11.36
N LEU A 657 -28.29 -33.93 -12.57
CA LEU A 657 -27.01 -34.15 -13.27
C LEU A 657 -26.27 -32.84 -13.58
N TYR A 658 -26.99 -31.73 -13.67
CA TYR A 658 -26.36 -30.44 -13.91
C TYR A 658 -25.41 -30.05 -12.78
N SER A 659 -25.71 -30.47 -11.55
CA SER A 659 -24.82 -30.29 -10.41
C SER A 659 -23.55 -31.15 -10.52
N PHE A 660 -23.66 -32.42 -10.91
CA PHE A 660 -22.50 -33.31 -11.11
C PHE A 660 -21.59 -32.83 -12.24
N ARG A 661 -22.16 -32.44 -13.39
CA ARG A 661 -21.37 -31.91 -14.52
C ARG A 661 -20.54 -30.70 -14.10
N LYS A 662 -21.14 -29.76 -13.37
CA LYS A 662 -20.46 -28.53 -12.96
C LYS A 662 -19.31 -28.78 -11.99
N THR A 663 -19.38 -29.83 -11.17
CA THR A 663 -18.29 -30.15 -10.25
C THR A 663 -17.04 -30.74 -10.93
N LEU A 664 -17.14 -31.21 -12.16
CA LEU A 664 -16.00 -31.76 -12.88
C LEU A 664 -15.05 -30.64 -13.37
N PRO A 665 -13.72 -30.83 -13.24
CA PRO A 665 -12.74 -29.95 -13.85
C PRO A 665 -12.96 -29.76 -15.35
N THR A 666 -12.83 -28.52 -15.82
CA THR A 666 -13.06 -28.14 -17.24
C THR A 666 -12.19 -28.93 -18.22
N LYS A 667 -10.97 -29.31 -17.80
CA LYS A 667 -10.05 -30.13 -18.61
C LYS A 667 -10.63 -31.48 -19.03
N MET A 668 -11.59 -32.03 -18.28
CA MET A 668 -12.28 -33.28 -18.60
C MET A 668 -13.34 -33.13 -19.71
N ARG A 669 -13.65 -31.89 -20.11
CA ARG A 669 -14.62 -31.51 -21.14
C ARG A 669 -15.98 -32.21 -21.00
N PRO A 670 -16.65 -32.10 -19.83
CA PRO A 670 -17.87 -32.85 -19.56
C PRO A 670 -19.09 -32.32 -20.34
N GLU A 671 -19.81 -33.21 -21.01
CA GLU A 671 -21.03 -32.93 -21.77
C GLU A 671 -22.22 -33.68 -21.21
N LYS A 672 -23.34 -32.98 -20.98
CA LYS A 672 -24.58 -33.63 -20.53
C LYS A 672 -25.40 -34.08 -21.74
N SER A 673 -25.88 -35.32 -21.71
CA SER A 673 -26.81 -35.89 -22.69
C SER A 673 -27.90 -36.70 -21.98
N GLY A 674 -29.09 -36.12 -21.80
CA GLY A 674 -30.18 -36.76 -21.06
C GLY A 674 -29.82 -37.05 -19.59
N ARG A 675 -29.86 -38.34 -19.21
CA ARG A 675 -29.42 -38.88 -17.90
C ARG A 675 -27.95 -39.32 -17.89
N LYS A 676 -27.16 -38.85 -18.87
CA LYS A 676 -25.74 -39.19 -19.01
C LYS A 676 -24.85 -37.97 -18.93
N ILE A 677 -23.66 -38.15 -18.37
CA ILE A 677 -22.54 -37.21 -18.47
C ILE A 677 -21.42 -37.91 -19.26
N ILE A 678 -21.06 -37.34 -20.39
CA ILE A 678 -19.98 -37.81 -21.27
C ILE A 678 -18.72 -37.03 -20.89
N ILE A 679 -17.69 -37.76 -20.49
CA ILE A 679 -16.38 -37.25 -20.12
C ILE A 679 -15.42 -37.58 -21.27
N LYS A 680 -14.87 -36.55 -21.94
CA LYS A 680 -14.04 -36.74 -23.14
C LYS A 680 -12.61 -37.14 -22.85
N ASN A 681 -12.13 -36.90 -21.62
CA ASN A 681 -10.82 -37.35 -21.16
C ASN A 681 -11.01 -38.31 -19.98
N PRO A 682 -11.16 -39.62 -20.22
CA PRO A 682 -11.40 -40.62 -19.18
C PRO A 682 -10.27 -40.72 -18.15
N ASP A 683 -9.02 -40.63 -18.61
CA ASP A 683 -7.85 -40.85 -17.75
C ASP A 683 -7.67 -39.70 -16.75
N ASP A 684 -7.96 -38.46 -17.16
CA ASP A 684 -8.03 -37.30 -16.26
C ASP A 684 -9.07 -37.50 -15.14
N PHE A 685 -10.22 -38.11 -15.46
CA PHE A 685 -11.28 -38.38 -14.50
C PHE A 685 -10.88 -39.47 -13.50
N ASP A 686 -10.29 -40.55 -13.98
CA ASP A 686 -9.82 -41.63 -13.12
C ASP A 686 -8.73 -41.14 -12.16
N ASP A 687 -7.73 -40.39 -12.66
CA ASP A 687 -6.69 -39.78 -11.82
C ASP A 687 -7.29 -38.79 -10.80
N TRP A 688 -8.29 -38.00 -11.19
CA TRP A 688 -8.97 -37.08 -10.29
C TRP A 688 -9.81 -37.80 -9.22
N LEU A 689 -10.50 -38.88 -9.57
CA LEU A 689 -11.34 -39.62 -8.63
C LEU A 689 -10.52 -40.47 -7.66
N ASP A 690 -9.36 -40.99 -8.10
CA ASP A 690 -8.50 -41.92 -7.34
C ASP A 690 -7.29 -41.27 -6.63
N THR A 691 -7.09 -39.94 -6.70
CA THR A 691 -5.85 -39.25 -6.25
C THR A 691 -5.46 -39.44 -4.78
N ASP A 692 -6.33 -39.94 -3.89
CA ASP A 692 -5.96 -40.18 -2.47
C ASP A 692 -5.34 -41.56 -2.23
N ARG A 693 -5.57 -42.53 -3.13
CA ARG A 693 -4.95 -43.86 -2.98
C ARG A 693 -3.43 -43.83 -3.17
N ARG A 694 -2.87 -42.78 -3.78
CA ARG A 694 -1.42 -42.64 -3.92
C ARG A 694 -0.74 -42.05 -2.67
N ASN A 695 -1.48 -41.45 -1.73
CA ASN A 695 -0.91 -40.85 -0.52
C ASN A 695 -1.12 -41.68 0.77
N GLU A 696 -2.06 -42.64 0.80
CA GLU A 696 -2.20 -43.57 1.94
C GLU A 696 -1.46 -44.92 1.77
N ASP A 697 -1.09 -45.31 0.54
CA ASP A 697 -0.48 -46.64 0.28
C ASP A 697 1.06 -46.66 0.24
N THR A 698 1.75 -45.52 0.28
CA THR A 698 3.22 -45.45 0.13
C THR A 698 4.02 -45.77 1.39
N GLU A 699 3.41 -45.76 2.58
CA GLU A 699 4.09 -46.17 3.82
C GLU A 699 3.71 -47.57 4.31
N ASN A 700 2.52 -48.10 4.02
CA ASN A 700 2.09 -49.39 4.58
C ASN A 700 2.18 -50.62 3.65
N ARG A 701 2.47 -50.46 2.33
CA ARG A 701 2.61 -51.61 1.43
C ARG A 701 4.04 -52.12 1.22
N LYS A 702 5.08 -51.36 1.55
CA LYS A 702 6.48 -51.84 1.48
C LYS A 702 6.87 -52.76 2.64
N GLY A 703 6.15 -52.74 3.76
CA GLY A 703 6.43 -53.60 4.93
C GLY A 703 5.74 -54.98 4.91
N PHE A 704 4.57 -55.09 4.29
CA PHE A 704 3.76 -56.32 4.37
C PHE A 704 4.19 -57.40 3.37
N PHE A 705 4.57 -57.01 2.14
CA PHE A 705 4.99 -57.96 1.10
C PHE A 705 6.40 -58.55 1.32
N ASN A 706 7.27 -57.86 2.07
CA ASN A 706 8.61 -58.38 2.42
C ASN A 706 8.62 -59.39 3.57
N ARG A 707 7.50 -59.57 4.30
CA ARG A 707 7.40 -60.52 5.42
C ARG A 707 6.77 -61.87 5.03
N LEU A 708 6.14 -61.96 3.86
CA LEU A 708 5.54 -63.20 3.33
C LEU A 708 6.45 -64.00 2.39
N LEU A 709 7.65 -63.49 2.06
CA LEU A 709 8.66 -64.20 1.25
C LEU A 709 9.92 -64.62 2.03
N ARG A 710 9.87 -64.58 3.36
CA ARG A 710 10.87 -65.21 4.25
C ARG A 710 10.19 -65.93 5.41
N LYS A 711 9.60 -67.09 5.13
CA LYS A 711 9.68 -68.31 5.96
C LYS A 711 8.97 -69.48 5.28
#